data_AF-A0A2V9ZLX9-F1
#
_entry.id   AF-A0A2V9ZLX9-F1
#
_cell.length_a   1.000
_cell.length_b   1.000
_cell.length_c   1.000
_cell.angle_alpha   90.00
_cell.angle_beta   90.00
_cell.angle_gamma   90.00
#
_symmetry.space_group_name_H-M   'P 1'
#
loop_
_entity.id
_entity.type
_entity.pdbx_description
1 polymer ?
#
loop_
_entity_poly.entity_id
_entity_poly.type
_entity_poly.pdbx_seq_one_letter_code
_entity_poly.pdbx_strand_id
1 'polypeptide(L)'
;ITNLPLVERNVYTLLDLTPGVQSNNNGVATASTGTSTFILGYPEQRTLINGGTDGGTGSVNYYLDGGINMTNLRNTGNILPNPDAIQEFRVQTNSYNAEYGRYASGLINVLTKSGTNQFHGSAFEFLRNTVFNANDWGSTLARAPFHRNQFGGTIGGPIKQDKAFFFFCYSGLRQATSTFLSGARVPTALERAGNFTASATKPTDPAINAPFVCNGVTNVICPNRIDPVARKIIDTYIPLSNVTLSTGNAGWQGNIATPYNFDEYLGKVDYQLNDVHRLTVSYFNTGGTSTTKGGSPNVPWSLQNSTWRQHSVNASDVWIISAAKINQVWLTFSRNFGGRINVPATSLTDLGSAFVIQGTPNLPQITVTGYFTLGQQIGGPVAGTNFYSARDVFSWIKGNHSLKLGGEISLNKDIQQTLLNNYGVFTFNAGATARVAAPPVTAAAGNAFADFLIGIPSAVSQDAPVTGYTNSWYTALFVQDDFKVRPRLNLNLGLRWDVQTPPTDPQNRVVNYVPGQKSVVIPTAPVGALFFGDPGVERGGIPTSYTHFSPRIGFAWDLFGDGKTSLRGAFGVFYGSISGNEWNTMTNFQPFSTRLTFTNINQKTNAAGVPLGASLSNPYNNFVGGNPFPYKGTFTTGGGLFPVASNFKWPRTYQMNVSVQRQVTKDLVVGAAYVGTESRNLPFGRDINYPVLTPTATSAGANILARRPNPLFGAVTLLQSDQSANYHGLQVTSAMRMSHHLTFNAFYTYSKTLSSVELYNSTTQGLAQNYSNLAEEKGAGDSDQRHVFSMSFTYRPDYFGKNSNAVLRHVLNGWSFSPIIKMRSGLPFTVTNGNVDANLDGSTNDRAQLVGNPHLDHPTAQQWFNTAAFAQNKVVTGVATDGNSARNLLYGPGYKTVDLAISRDFSLTERVKLRFRAEATNAFNHVNLGQPGASVPAAGSTSASFGVITSANSMRKMQFGLRLSF
;
A
#
# COMPACT_ATOMS: atom_id res chain seq x y z
N ILE A 1 -18.85 18.72 5.46
CA ILE A 1 -18.15 17.85 4.49
C ILE A 1 -18.17 18.47 3.09
N THR A 2 -19.35 18.63 2.46
CA THR A 2 -19.46 19.06 1.06
C THR A 2 -19.02 20.51 0.75
N ASN A 3 -18.61 21.34 1.71
CA ASN A 3 -18.10 22.70 1.43
C ASN A 3 -16.57 22.76 1.23
N LEU A 4 -15.86 21.67 1.51
CA LEU A 4 -14.41 21.56 1.31
C LEU A 4 -14.09 21.05 -0.10
N PRO A 5 -12.90 21.36 -0.66
CA PRO A 5 -12.47 20.82 -1.94
C PRO A 5 -12.29 19.31 -1.83
N LEU A 6 -13.12 18.56 -2.56
CA LEU A 6 -13.07 17.11 -2.65
C LEU A 6 -12.99 16.75 -4.14
N VAL A 7 -11.83 17.01 -4.75
CA VAL A 7 -11.61 16.93 -6.21
C VAL A 7 -11.87 15.53 -6.79
N GLU A 8 -11.79 14.48 -5.97
CA GLU A 8 -12.12 13.10 -6.37
C GLU A 8 -13.42 12.59 -5.74
N ARG A 9 -14.11 13.45 -4.98
CA ARG A 9 -15.25 13.11 -4.13
C ARG A 9 -14.97 11.94 -3.18
N ASN A 10 -13.72 11.79 -2.77
CA ASN A 10 -13.28 10.80 -1.79
C ASN A 10 -13.25 11.41 -0.39
N VAL A 11 -14.10 10.92 0.51
CA VAL A 11 -14.23 11.44 1.88
C VAL A 11 -12.98 11.18 2.72
N TYR A 12 -12.19 10.13 2.41
CA TYR A 12 -10.96 9.84 3.15
C TYR A 12 -9.88 10.92 3.00
N THR A 13 -9.95 11.78 1.98
CA THR A 13 -9.04 12.94 1.86
C THR A 13 -9.15 13.92 3.04
N LEU A 14 -10.28 13.90 3.78
CA LEU A 14 -10.45 14.67 5.01
C LEU A 14 -9.52 14.21 6.14
N LEU A 15 -8.95 13.00 6.07
CA LEU A 15 -7.97 12.53 7.05
C LEU A 15 -6.71 13.40 7.04
N ASP A 16 -6.32 13.96 5.89
CA ASP A 16 -5.17 14.88 5.78
C ASP A 16 -5.36 16.16 6.63
N LEU A 17 -6.62 16.46 7.01
CA LEU A 17 -6.99 17.57 7.89
C LEU A 17 -7.07 17.14 9.36
N THR A 18 -6.50 16.00 9.73
CA THR A 18 -6.47 15.50 11.10
C THR A 18 -5.02 15.44 11.60
N PRO A 19 -4.73 16.00 12.80
CA PRO A 19 -3.37 16.00 13.33
C PRO A 19 -2.88 14.57 13.59
N GLY A 20 -1.63 14.32 13.22
CA GLY A 20 -0.98 13.03 13.42
C GLY A 20 -1.17 12.02 12.28
N VAL A 21 -1.96 12.34 11.26
CA VAL A 21 -2.02 11.54 10.02
C VAL A 21 -0.71 11.72 9.25
N GLN A 22 0.09 10.66 9.17
CA GLN A 22 1.40 10.66 8.47
C GLN A 22 1.25 10.19 7.02
N SER A 23 0.30 9.29 6.78
CA SER A 23 0.01 8.76 5.45
C SER A 23 -1.47 8.43 5.32
N ASN A 24 -2.02 8.72 4.15
CA ASN A 24 -3.39 8.47 3.77
C ASN A 24 -3.39 8.04 2.31
N ASN A 25 -3.36 6.72 2.10
CA ASN A 25 -3.29 6.13 0.77
C ASN A 25 -4.58 5.35 0.50
N ASN A 26 -5.27 5.74 -0.56
CA ASN A 26 -6.45 5.04 -1.04
C ASN A 26 -6.08 4.38 -2.38
N GLY A 27 -6.24 3.07 -2.48
CA GLY A 27 -5.97 2.30 -3.69
C GLY A 27 -6.79 2.74 -4.91
N VAL A 28 -7.84 3.54 -4.71
CA VAL A 28 -8.62 4.23 -5.75
C VAL A 28 -8.09 5.65 -6.05
N ALA A 29 -7.56 6.37 -5.05
CA ALA A 29 -7.10 7.77 -5.22
C ALA A 29 -5.74 7.90 -5.94
N THR A 30 -5.02 6.79 -6.13
CA THR A 30 -3.88 6.75 -7.07
C THR A 30 -4.32 6.87 -8.53
N ALA A 31 -5.63 6.94 -8.82
CA ALA A 31 -6.16 7.31 -10.15
C ALA A 31 -5.66 8.68 -10.63
N SER A 32 -5.16 9.56 -9.74
CA SER A 32 -4.50 10.80 -10.16
C SER A 32 -3.22 10.54 -10.98
N THR A 33 -2.48 9.43 -10.81
CA THR A 33 -1.32 9.08 -11.64
C THR A 33 -1.65 8.12 -12.79
N GLY A 34 -2.93 7.86 -13.08
CA GLY A 34 -3.33 6.98 -14.18
C GLY A 34 -3.23 5.47 -13.89
N THR A 35 -2.84 5.08 -12.67
CA THR A 35 -2.77 3.67 -12.23
C THR A 35 -3.47 3.50 -10.88
N SER A 36 -4.70 2.97 -10.89
CA SER A 36 -5.32 2.40 -9.69
C SER A 36 -4.58 1.12 -9.33
N THR A 37 -3.77 1.14 -8.27
CA THR A 37 -3.07 -0.07 -7.82
C THR A 37 -4.01 -0.91 -6.97
N PHE A 38 -4.88 -1.68 -7.62
CA PHE A 38 -5.69 -2.71 -6.93
C PHE A 38 -4.79 -3.91 -6.62
N ILE A 39 -4.05 -3.81 -5.52
CA ILE A 39 -3.03 -4.80 -5.12
C ILE A 39 -3.63 -6.21 -5.02
N LEU A 40 -4.91 -6.37 -4.69
CA LEU A 40 -5.63 -7.64 -4.69
C LEU A 40 -6.85 -7.66 -5.64
N GLY A 41 -6.92 -6.76 -6.61
CA GLY A 41 -8.04 -6.67 -7.56
C GLY A 41 -9.27 -5.93 -7.04
N TYR A 42 -9.22 -5.37 -5.83
CA TYR A 42 -10.25 -4.47 -5.29
C TYR A 42 -9.63 -3.24 -4.55
N PRO A 43 -10.41 -2.16 -4.37
CA PRO A 43 -10.06 -0.96 -3.59
C PRO A 43 -9.74 -1.18 -2.11
N GLU A 44 -8.76 -0.45 -1.59
CA GLU A 44 -8.41 -0.44 -0.16
C GLU A 44 -8.07 0.96 0.36
N GLN A 45 -8.37 1.23 1.63
CA GLN A 45 -8.00 2.45 2.34
C GLN A 45 -6.96 2.13 3.42
N ARG A 46 -5.76 2.69 3.26
CA ARG A 46 -4.64 2.55 4.19
C ARG A 46 -4.32 3.91 4.80
N THR A 47 -4.34 3.98 6.13
CA THR A 47 -4.07 5.23 6.86
C THR A 47 -3.07 4.94 7.97
N LEU A 48 -2.05 5.78 8.12
CA LEU A 48 -1.07 5.72 9.20
C LEU A 48 -1.22 6.97 10.07
N ILE A 49 -1.42 6.76 11.36
CA ILE A 49 -1.71 7.81 12.34
C ILE A 49 -0.77 7.63 13.53
N ASN A 50 -0.13 8.69 14.00
CA ASN A 50 0.66 8.71 15.24
C ASN A 50 1.65 7.53 15.39
N GLY A 51 2.41 7.23 14.34
CA GLY A 51 3.39 6.14 14.33
C GLY A 51 2.85 4.77 13.96
N GLY A 52 1.55 4.64 13.66
CA GLY A 52 0.92 3.39 13.27
C GLY A 52 1.70 2.68 12.17
N THR A 53 2.16 1.47 12.46
CA THR A 53 2.86 0.60 11.50
C THR A 53 1.83 -0.14 10.66
N ASP A 54 2.13 -0.33 9.38
CA ASP A 54 1.38 -1.31 8.60
C ASP A 54 2.07 -2.66 8.78
N GLY A 55 3.17 -2.95 8.09
CA GLY A 55 3.96 -4.17 8.31
C GLY A 55 3.12 -5.46 8.25
N GLY A 56 2.00 -5.45 7.53
CA GLY A 56 1.05 -6.57 7.52
C GLY A 56 0.06 -6.61 8.67
N THR A 57 0.11 -5.61 9.56
CA THR A 57 -0.77 -5.40 10.71
C THR A 57 -1.73 -4.25 10.45
N GLY A 58 -2.95 -4.36 10.99
CA GLY A 58 -3.88 -3.23 10.96
C GLY A 58 -3.45 -2.14 11.95
N SER A 59 -3.66 -0.88 11.57
CA SER A 59 -3.36 0.28 12.42
C SER A 59 -4.58 1.12 12.75
N VAL A 60 -5.58 1.17 11.87
CA VAL A 60 -6.78 2.01 12.01
C VAL A 60 -8.05 1.17 11.87
N ASN A 61 -9.04 1.45 12.72
CA ASN A 61 -10.38 0.87 12.62
C ASN A 61 -11.30 1.76 11.76
N TYR A 62 -12.16 1.13 10.96
CA TYR A 62 -13.13 1.82 10.09
C TYR A 62 -14.54 1.34 10.38
N TYR A 63 -15.47 2.27 10.58
CA TYR A 63 -16.88 2.00 10.83
C TYR A 63 -17.78 2.73 9.83
N LEU A 64 -18.87 2.09 9.45
CA LEU A 64 -19.97 2.63 8.66
C LEU A 64 -21.30 2.28 9.32
N ASP A 65 -22.04 3.30 9.74
CA ASP A 65 -23.30 3.20 10.49
C ASP A 65 -23.19 2.35 11.78
N GLY A 66 -22.01 2.35 12.42
CA GLY A 66 -21.73 1.61 13.67
C GLY A 66 -21.23 0.18 13.50
N GLY A 67 -21.24 -0.35 12.27
CA GLY A 67 -20.67 -1.64 11.89
C GLY A 67 -19.26 -1.48 11.31
N ILE A 68 -18.43 -2.52 11.42
CA ILE A 68 -17.06 -2.48 10.88
C ILE A 68 -17.09 -2.47 9.34
N ASN A 69 -16.37 -1.51 8.74
CA ASN A 69 -16.24 -1.34 7.30
C ASN A 69 -14.77 -1.50 6.86
N MET A 70 -14.23 -2.69 7.07
CA MET A 70 -12.85 -3.05 6.70
C MET A 70 -12.77 -4.52 6.27
N THR A 71 -11.71 -4.89 5.54
CA THR A 71 -11.38 -6.30 5.27
C THR A 71 -10.22 -6.75 6.13
N ASN A 72 -10.28 -7.97 6.68
CA ASN A 72 -9.12 -8.52 7.38
C ASN A 72 -8.05 -9.04 6.41
N LEU A 73 -8.39 -9.31 5.13
CA LEU A 73 -7.40 -9.82 4.17
C LEU A 73 -6.18 -8.90 4.08
N ARG A 74 -6.35 -7.58 4.21
CA ARG A 74 -5.23 -6.61 4.33
C ARG A 74 -5.28 -5.73 5.58
N ASN A 75 -6.29 -5.89 6.43
CA ASN A 75 -6.58 -5.00 7.56
C ASN A 75 -6.72 -3.52 7.14
N THR A 76 -7.33 -3.28 5.98
CA THR A 76 -7.54 -1.95 5.39
C THR A 76 -9.02 -1.57 5.35
N GLY A 77 -9.29 -0.27 5.35
CA GLY A 77 -10.65 0.26 5.24
C GLY A 77 -11.26 -0.02 3.87
N ASN A 78 -12.56 -0.24 3.86
CA ASN A 78 -13.35 -0.40 2.63
C ASN A 78 -13.73 0.96 2.02
N ILE A 79 -14.36 0.95 0.85
CA ILE A 79 -14.89 2.19 0.26
C ILE A 79 -16.04 2.72 1.12
N LEU A 80 -16.13 4.05 1.20
CA LEU A 80 -17.24 4.77 1.82
C LEU A 80 -18.22 5.27 0.75
N PRO A 81 -19.50 5.46 1.11
CA PRO A 81 -20.46 6.14 0.24
C PRO A 81 -19.99 7.54 -0.17
N ASN A 82 -20.48 8.03 -1.31
CA ASN A 82 -20.24 9.37 -1.81
C ASN A 82 -20.54 10.47 -0.75
N PRO A 83 -19.81 11.61 -0.77
CA PRO A 83 -19.95 12.70 0.20
C PRO A 83 -21.38 13.23 0.40
N ASP A 84 -22.27 13.11 -0.58
CA ASP A 84 -23.67 13.54 -0.48
C ASP A 84 -24.53 12.58 0.36
N ALA A 85 -24.11 11.33 0.55
CA ALA A 85 -24.73 10.36 1.45
C ALA A 85 -24.25 10.46 2.91
N ILE A 86 -23.11 11.13 3.15
CA ILE A 86 -22.49 11.18 4.49
C ILE A 86 -23.10 12.31 5.33
N GLN A 87 -23.50 11.95 6.55
CA GLN A 87 -23.95 12.90 7.58
C GLN A 87 -22.79 13.33 8.46
N GLU A 88 -22.02 12.36 8.97
CA GLU A 88 -20.90 12.60 9.88
C GLU A 88 -19.67 11.82 9.44
N PHE A 89 -18.50 12.45 9.55
CA PHE A 89 -17.19 11.84 9.39
C PHE A 89 -16.34 12.23 10.59
N ARG A 90 -16.06 11.27 11.48
CA ARG A 90 -15.36 11.51 12.74
C ARG A 90 -14.08 10.69 12.77
N VAL A 91 -12.99 11.34 13.15
CA VAL A 91 -11.67 10.72 13.29
C VAL A 91 -11.21 10.87 14.75
N GLN A 92 -10.84 9.76 15.37
CA GLN A 92 -10.21 9.75 16.69
C GLN A 92 -8.82 9.15 16.53
N THR A 93 -7.79 9.91 16.86
CA THR A 93 -6.38 9.54 16.60
C THR A 93 -5.65 9.00 17.82
N ASN A 94 -6.28 9.07 19.01
CA ASN A 94 -5.78 8.53 20.26
C ASN A 94 -6.93 8.42 21.27
N SER A 95 -6.75 7.60 22.31
CA SER A 95 -7.50 7.66 23.57
C SER A 95 -9.01 7.51 23.43
N TYR A 96 -9.45 6.62 22.54
CA TYR A 96 -10.86 6.26 22.43
C TYR A 96 -11.25 5.19 23.44
N ASN A 97 -12.55 5.17 23.77
CA ASN A 97 -13.16 4.34 24.81
C ASN A 97 -12.97 2.84 24.57
N ALA A 98 -13.09 2.04 25.64
CA ALA A 98 -13.01 0.58 25.61
C ALA A 98 -14.09 -0.09 24.74
N GLU A 99 -15.14 0.65 24.36
CA GLU A 99 -16.17 0.19 23.44
C GLU A 99 -15.62 -0.08 22.02
N TYR A 100 -14.45 0.46 21.66
CA TYR A 100 -13.76 0.21 20.39
C TYR A 100 -12.44 -0.55 20.61
N GLY A 101 -12.23 -1.64 19.86
CA GLY A 101 -11.10 -2.56 20.01
C GLY A 101 -10.16 -2.69 18.80
N ARG A 102 -9.42 -3.80 18.74
CA ARG A 102 -8.45 -4.21 17.69
C ARG A 102 -7.26 -3.26 17.53
N TYR A 103 -7.34 -2.28 16.63
CA TYR A 103 -6.18 -1.44 16.32
C TYR A 103 -6.07 -0.24 17.24
N ALA A 104 -4.88 0.36 17.33
CA ALA A 104 -4.55 1.44 18.26
C ALA A 104 -4.50 2.82 17.61
N SER A 105 -4.03 2.91 16.36
CA SER A 105 -3.53 4.17 15.80
C SER A 105 -4.63 5.17 15.48
N GLY A 106 -5.84 4.68 15.20
CA GLY A 106 -7.00 5.56 15.06
C GLY A 106 -8.29 4.81 14.78
N LEU A 107 -9.38 5.57 14.84
CA LEU A 107 -10.73 5.14 14.60
C LEU A 107 -11.41 6.16 13.67
N ILE A 108 -11.92 5.67 12.55
CA ILE A 108 -12.69 6.44 11.59
C ILE A 108 -14.12 5.94 11.64
N ASN A 109 -15.03 6.80 12.09
CA ASN A 109 -16.45 6.49 12.18
C ASN A 109 -17.23 7.36 11.19
N VAL A 110 -18.06 6.71 10.39
CA VAL A 110 -18.86 7.36 9.35
C VAL A 110 -20.32 7.00 9.53
N LEU A 111 -21.18 8.02 9.53
CA LEU A 111 -22.62 7.87 9.60
C LEU A 111 -23.26 8.39 8.32
N THR A 112 -24.15 7.61 7.74
CA THR A 112 -24.91 8.05 6.57
C THR A 112 -26.18 8.78 6.98
N LYS A 113 -26.67 9.64 6.08
CA LYS A 113 -27.92 10.38 6.27
C LYS A 113 -29.12 9.44 6.36
N SER A 114 -30.15 9.90 7.06
CA SER A 114 -31.47 9.28 7.19
C SER A 114 -32.55 10.12 6.50
N GLY A 115 -33.72 9.52 6.27
CA GLY A 115 -34.90 10.24 5.80
C GLY A 115 -35.56 11.07 6.90
N THR A 116 -36.51 11.92 6.51
CA THR A 116 -37.30 12.77 7.42
C THR A 116 -38.77 12.79 7.00
N ASN A 117 -39.63 13.52 7.71
CA ASN A 117 -41.04 13.71 7.34
C ASN A 117 -41.26 14.48 6.04
N GLN A 118 -40.21 15.11 5.51
CA GLN A 118 -40.28 15.86 4.26
C GLN A 118 -39.39 15.20 3.22
N PHE A 119 -39.86 15.18 1.98
CA PHE A 119 -39.01 14.78 0.87
C PHE A 119 -37.91 15.82 0.68
N HIS A 120 -36.66 15.35 0.66
CA HIS A 120 -35.50 16.16 0.34
C HIS A 120 -34.48 15.34 -0.45
N GLY A 121 -33.70 16.02 -1.26
CA GLY A 121 -32.78 15.34 -2.15
C GLY A 121 -31.70 16.22 -2.74
N SER A 122 -30.88 15.59 -3.58
CA SER A 122 -29.93 16.30 -4.41
C SER A 122 -29.62 15.54 -5.69
N ALA A 123 -29.23 16.27 -6.73
CA ALA A 123 -28.69 15.71 -7.96
C ALA A 123 -27.39 16.45 -8.27
N PHE A 124 -26.38 15.75 -8.79
CA PHE A 124 -25.08 16.34 -9.08
C PHE A 124 -24.40 15.72 -10.30
N GLU A 125 -23.52 16.51 -10.93
CA GLU A 125 -22.57 16.10 -11.97
C GLU A 125 -21.24 16.83 -11.71
N PHE A 126 -20.13 16.11 -11.87
CA PHE A 126 -18.79 16.65 -11.74
C PHE A 126 -17.95 16.22 -12.95
N LEU A 127 -17.59 17.20 -13.76
CA LEU A 127 -16.80 17.04 -14.97
C LEU A 127 -15.35 17.40 -14.74
N ARG A 128 -14.46 16.56 -15.25
CA ARG A 128 -13.04 16.88 -15.43
C ARG A 128 -12.54 16.42 -16.79
N ASN A 129 -11.69 17.24 -17.39
CA ASN A 129 -11.23 17.08 -18.77
C ASN A 129 -9.74 17.44 -18.88
N THR A 130 -9.01 16.79 -19.79
CA THR A 130 -7.61 17.06 -20.12
C THR A 130 -7.32 18.54 -20.33
N VAL A 131 -8.24 19.29 -20.95
CA VAL A 131 -8.02 20.70 -21.29
C VAL A 131 -7.75 21.58 -20.06
N PHE A 132 -8.28 21.20 -18.89
CA PHE A 132 -8.14 21.96 -17.64
C PHE A 132 -6.92 21.55 -16.79
N ASN A 133 -6.27 20.43 -17.09
CA ASN A 133 -5.14 19.92 -16.30
C ASN A 133 -3.81 20.52 -16.76
N ALA A 134 -2.84 20.69 -15.87
CA ALA A 134 -1.47 21.06 -16.26
C ALA A 134 -0.74 19.88 -16.94
N ASN A 135 0.34 20.18 -17.67
CA ASN A 135 1.28 19.16 -18.13
C ASN A 135 2.03 18.54 -16.95
N ASP A 136 2.48 17.30 -17.11
CA ASP A 136 3.39 16.67 -16.15
C ASP A 136 4.73 17.42 -16.09
N TRP A 137 5.38 17.36 -14.93
CA TRP A 137 6.65 18.06 -14.71
C TRP A 137 7.71 17.57 -15.69
N GLY A 138 8.35 18.52 -16.40
CA GLY A 138 9.40 18.22 -17.37
C GLY A 138 8.91 17.61 -18.69
N SER A 139 7.61 17.39 -18.87
CA SER A 139 7.06 16.83 -20.11
C SER A 139 6.83 17.91 -21.16
N THR A 140 7.37 17.69 -22.36
CA THR A 140 7.07 18.46 -23.58
C THR A 140 5.96 17.82 -24.42
N LEU A 141 5.45 16.66 -23.98
CA LEU A 141 4.46 15.89 -24.72
C LEU A 141 3.05 16.42 -24.50
N ALA A 142 2.17 16.11 -25.45
CA ALA A 142 0.75 16.37 -25.30
C ALA A 142 0.20 15.66 -24.06
N ARG A 143 -0.68 16.36 -23.33
CA ARG A 143 -1.35 15.82 -22.14
C ARG A 143 -2.09 14.52 -22.49
N ALA A 144 -1.92 13.50 -21.66
CA ALA A 144 -2.69 12.27 -21.77
C ALA A 144 -4.21 12.55 -21.77
N PRO A 145 -4.99 11.84 -22.61
CA PRO A 145 -6.44 11.89 -22.55
C PRO A 145 -6.94 11.52 -21.14
N PHE A 146 -7.79 12.38 -20.58
CA PHE A 146 -8.38 12.27 -19.26
C PHE A 146 -9.77 12.90 -19.31
N HIS A 147 -10.80 12.05 -19.28
CA HIS A 147 -12.19 12.46 -19.21
C HIS A 147 -12.85 11.74 -18.04
N ARG A 148 -13.42 12.51 -17.11
CA ARG A 148 -14.03 11.98 -15.89
C ARG A 148 -15.37 12.66 -15.64
N ASN A 149 -16.42 11.86 -15.57
CA ASN A 149 -17.77 12.28 -15.21
C ASN A 149 -18.18 11.54 -13.95
N GLN A 150 -18.55 12.27 -12.90
CA GLN A 150 -19.05 11.70 -11.66
C GLN A 150 -20.40 12.32 -11.31
N PHE A 151 -21.45 11.53 -11.50
CA PHE A 151 -22.83 11.96 -11.37
C PHE A 151 -23.58 11.12 -10.37
N GLY A 152 -24.72 11.63 -9.91
CA GLY A 152 -25.54 10.92 -8.97
C GLY A 152 -26.60 11.78 -8.32
N GLY A 153 -27.25 11.21 -7.31
CA GLY A 153 -28.25 11.91 -6.54
C GLY A 153 -28.66 11.17 -5.28
N THR A 154 -29.35 11.89 -4.43
CA THR A 154 -29.89 11.41 -3.16
C THR A 154 -31.36 11.77 -3.06
N ILE A 155 -32.14 10.91 -2.41
CA ILE A 155 -33.54 11.21 -2.05
C ILE A 155 -33.84 10.58 -0.69
N GLY A 156 -34.51 11.31 0.18
CA GLY A 156 -35.00 10.78 1.45
C GLY A 156 -36.35 11.40 1.80
N GLY A 157 -37.11 10.70 2.63
CA GLY A 157 -38.46 11.10 3.00
C GLY A 157 -39.17 10.07 3.86
N PRO A 158 -40.47 10.27 4.15
CA PRO A 158 -41.24 9.34 4.96
C PRO A 158 -41.74 8.16 4.11
N ILE A 159 -41.64 6.96 4.66
CA ILE A 159 -42.48 5.81 4.27
C ILE A 159 -43.82 5.93 5.01
N LYS A 160 -43.75 6.26 6.30
CA LYS A 160 -44.89 6.59 7.16
C LYS A 160 -44.47 7.74 8.06
N GLN A 161 -45.23 8.84 8.02
CA GLN A 161 -44.92 10.03 8.82
C GLN A 161 -44.74 9.67 10.30
N ASP A 162 -43.74 10.28 10.91
CA ASP A 162 -43.32 10.12 12.32
C ASP A 162 -42.91 8.70 12.73
N LYS A 163 -42.97 7.71 11.82
CA LYS A 163 -42.75 6.31 12.17
C LYS A 163 -41.68 5.62 11.32
N ALA A 164 -41.64 5.87 10.02
CA ALA A 164 -40.78 5.14 9.09
C ALA A 164 -40.21 6.08 8.02
N PHE A 165 -38.90 6.06 7.84
CA PHE A 165 -38.18 6.94 6.91
C PHE A 165 -37.25 6.13 6.01
N PHE A 166 -37.05 6.61 4.78
CA PHE A 166 -36.06 6.05 3.87
C PHE A 166 -35.07 7.12 3.42
N PHE A 167 -33.86 6.68 3.10
CA PHE A 167 -32.85 7.45 2.40
C PHE A 167 -32.21 6.58 1.33
N PHE A 168 -32.02 7.13 0.13
CA PHE A 168 -31.40 6.47 -1.00
C PHE A 168 -30.36 7.39 -1.65
N CYS A 169 -29.25 6.81 -2.10
CA CYS A 169 -28.21 7.48 -2.86
C CYS A 169 -27.72 6.57 -4.00
N TYR A 170 -27.49 7.18 -5.16
CA TYR A 170 -26.77 6.60 -6.29
C TYR A 170 -25.64 7.53 -6.71
N SER A 171 -24.47 6.97 -7.03
CA SER A 171 -23.39 7.69 -7.70
C SER A 171 -22.70 6.78 -8.72
N GLY A 172 -22.44 7.32 -9.91
CA GLY A 172 -21.68 6.66 -10.97
C GLY A 172 -20.41 7.43 -11.30
N LEU A 173 -19.33 6.70 -11.62
CA LEU A 173 -18.10 7.26 -12.18
C LEU A 173 -17.87 6.66 -13.56
N ARG A 174 -17.61 7.52 -14.55
CA ARG A 174 -17.08 7.13 -15.86
C ARG A 174 -15.76 7.84 -16.09
N GLN A 175 -14.67 7.10 -16.21
CA GLN A 175 -13.33 7.65 -16.37
C GLN A 175 -12.58 6.98 -17.52
N ALA A 176 -12.26 7.77 -18.54
CA ALA A 176 -11.31 7.42 -19.58
C ALA A 176 -9.98 8.08 -19.25
N THR A 177 -8.92 7.29 -19.10
CA THR A 177 -7.57 7.77 -18.84
C THR A 177 -6.56 6.86 -19.54
N SER A 178 -5.32 7.31 -19.67
CA SER A 178 -4.19 6.49 -20.12
C SER A 178 -3.01 6.58 -19.16
N THR A 179 -2.14 5.59 -19.21
CA THR A 179 -0.82 5.63 -18.57
C THR A 179 0.24 5.88 -19.62
N PHE A 180 1.13 6.84 -19.37
CA PHE A 180 2.29 7.09 -20.18
C PHE A 180 3.43 6.13 -19.82
N LEU A 181 4.04 5.54 -20.84
CA LEU A 181 5.20 4.67 -20.74
C LEU A 181 6.38 5.35 -21.44
N SER A 182 7.55 5.35 -20.79
CA SER A 182 8.74 6.01 -21.29
C SER A 182 10.01 5.37 -20.75
N GLY A 183 11.15 5.75 -21.32
CA GLY A 183 12.47 5.33 -20.84
C GLY A 183 12.91 3.95 -21.32
N ALA A 184 12.13 3.30 -22.19
CA ALA A 184 12.57 2.10 -22.87
C ALA A 184 13.62 2.45 -23.94
N ARG A 185 14.80 1.84 -23.85
CA ARG A 185 15.73 1.74 -24.97
C ARG A 185 15.34 0.51 -25.79
N VAL A 186 15.01 0.74 -27.06
CA VAL A 186 14.64 -0.33 -27.99
C VAL A 186 15.84 -0.66 -28.89
N PRO A 187 16.01 -1.95 -29.25
CA PRO A 187 17.14 -2.36 -30.07
C PRO A 187 17.05 -1.77 -31.48
N THR A 188 18.20 -1.36 -32.00
CA THR A 188 18.35 -0.90 -33.40
C THR A 188 18.07 -2.04 -34.39
N ALA A 189 17.86 -1.71 -35.67
CA ALA A 189 17.67 -2.73 -36.71
C ALA A 189 18.85 -3.71 -36.80
N LEU A 190 20.09 -3.22 -36.62
CA LEU A 190 21.28 -4.07 -36.58
C LEU A 190 21.30 -4.97 -35.35
N GLU A 191 21.03 -4.42 -34.16
CA GLU A 191 20.98 -5.21 -32.92
C GLU A 191 19.91 -6.30 -32.99
N ARG A 192 18.71 -6.01 -33.55
CA ARG A 192 17.65 -7.01 -33.76
C ARG A 192 18.10 -8.18 -34.64
N ALA A 193 18.98 -7.93 -35.61
CA ALA A 193 19.58 -8.96 -36.46
C ALA A 193 20.79 -9.67 -35.82
N GLY A 194 21.13 -9.37 -34.56
CA GLY A 194 22.30 -9.91 -33.86
C GLY A 194 23.62 -9.20 -34.20
N ASN A 195 23.57 -8.06 -34.91
CA ASN A 195 24.76 -7.31 -35.30
C ASN A 195 25.02 -6.15 -34.33
N PHE A 196 26.09 -6.29 -33.53
CA PHE A 196 26.51 -5.32 -32.52
C PHE A 196 27.71 -4.48 -32.97
N THR A 197 28.06 -4.47 -34.26
CA THR A 197 29.20 -3.68 -34.80
C THR A 197 29.06 -2.17 -34.55
N ALA A 198 27.84 -1.66 -34.41
CA ALA A 198 27.56 -0.26 -34.07
C ALA A 198 27.28 0.00 -32.56
N SER A 199 27.12 -1.05 -31.73
CA SER A 199 26.81 -0.89 -30.30
C SER A 199 28.03 -0.43 -29.49
N ALA A 200 27.83 0.44 -28.51
CA ALA A 200 28.92 0.88 -27.62
C ALA A 200 29.54 -0.30 -26.84
N THR A 201 28.71 -1.21 -26.35
CA THR A 201 29.15 -2.43 -25.65
C THR A 201 29.01 -3.64 -26.55
N LYS A 202 30.16 -4.31 -26.80
CA LYS A 202 30.23 -5.50 -27.66
C LYS A 202 30.03 -6.77 -26.84
N PRO A 203 29.17 -7.70 -27.29
CA PRO A 203 28.99 -8.97 -26.59
C PRO A 203 30.17 -9.92 -26.84
N THR A 204 30.51 -10.69 -25.82
CA THR A 204 31.47 -11.80 -25.89
C THR A 204 30.73 -13.13 -25.97
N ASP A 205 31.24 -14.06 -26.76
CA ASP A 205 30.75 -15.43 -26.88
C ASP A 205 30.98 -16.20 -25.57
N PRO A 206 29.90 -16.62 -24.87
CA PRO A 206 30.01 -17.36 -23.63
C PRO A 206 30.64 -18.76 -23.76
N ALA A 207 30.72 -19.32 -24.98
CA ALA A 207 31.33 -20.63 -25.20
C ALA A 207 32.87 -20.58 -25.09
N ILE A 208 33.47 -19.51 -25.61
CA ILE A 208 34.92 -19.43 -25.85
C ILE A 208 35.57 -18.16 -25.25
N ASN A 209 34.78 -17.27 -24.63
CA ASN A 209 35.22 -16.00 -24.06
C ASN A 209 35.96 -15.10 -25.07
N ALA A 210 35.50 -15.08 -26.34
CA ALA A 210 36.01 -14.25 -27.43
C ALA A 210 34.85 -13.50 -28.11
N PRO A 211 35.09 -12.42 -28.88
CA PRO A 211 34.02 -11.73 -29.60
C PRO A 211 33.23 -12.68 -30.51
N PHE A 212 31.90 -12.51 -30.60
CA PHE A 212 31.10 -13.27 -31.55
C PHE A 212 31.56 -13.03 -32.99
N VAL A 213 31.65 -14.08 -33.81
CA VAL A 213 31.98 -13.97 -35.24
C VAL A 213 30.93 -14.72 -36.05
N CYS A 214 30.37 -14.08 -37.07
CA CYS A 214 29.48 -14.73 -38.02
C CYS A 214 29.87 -14.38 -39.45
N ASN A 215 30.06 -15.40 -40.31
CA ASN A 215 30.48 -15.24 -41.71
C ASN A 215 31.69 -14.29 -41.87
N GLY A 216 32.66 -14.38 -40.96
CA GLY A 216 33.86 -13.53 -40.94
C GLY A 216 33.69 -12.14 -40.33
N VAL A 217 32.48 -11.74 -39.92
CA VAL A 217 32.22 -10.43 -39.29
C VAL A 217 32.23 -10.55 -37.77
N THR A 218 33.10 -9.79 -37.10
CA THR A 218 33.20 -9.73 -35.63
C THR A 218 32.09 -8.90 -35.01
N ASN A 219 31.70 -9.23 -33.77
CA ASN A 219 30.58 -8.66 -33.02
C ASN A 219 29.20 -8.95 -33.64
N VAL A 220 29.07 -10.09 -34.33
CA VAL A 220 27.82 -10.54 -34.94
C VAL A 220 27.46 -11.93 -34.44
N ILE A 221 26.27 -12.06 -33.83
CA ILE A 221 25.69 -13.33 -33.40
C ILE A 221 25.05 -14.00 -34.61
N CYS A 222 25.45 -15.24 -34.94
CA CYS A 222 24.85 -15.94 -36.06
C CYS A 222 23.35 -16.22 -35.86
N PRO A 223 22.52 -16.20 -36.93
CA PRO A 223 21.08 -16.40 -36.83
C PRO A 223 20.64 -17.70 -36.14
N ASN A 224 21.43 -18.78 -36.23
CA ASN A 224 21.19 -20.07 -35.59
C ASN A 224 21.50 -20.09 -34.08
N ARG A 225 22.15 -19.05 -33.56
CA ARG A 225 22.45 -18.86 -32.13
C ARG A 225 21.48 -17.89 -31.45
N ILE A 226 20.55 -17.31 -32.20
CA ILE A 226 19.50 -16.45 -31.64
C ILE A 226 18.35 -17.36 -31.18
N ASP A 227 17.97 -17.19 -29.92
CA ASP A 227 16.88 -17.94 -29.30
C ASP A 227 15.56 -17.64 -30.05
N PRO A 228 14.81 -18.68 -30.47
CA PRO A 228 13.61 -18.50 -31.27
C PRO A 228 12.49 -17.77 -30.51
N VAL A 229 12.42 -17.93 -29.18
CA VAL A 229 11.44 -17.24 -28.32
C VAL A 229 11.81 -15.76 -28.22
N ALA A 230 13.09 -15.44 -28.02
CA ALA A 230 13.57 -14.06 -28.00
C ALA A 230 13.26 -13.33 -29.31
N ARG A 231 13.51 -13.99 -30.46
CA ARG A 231 13.17 -13.44 -31.78
C ARG A 231 11.68 -13.17 -31.93
N LYS A 232 10.82 -14.14 -31.59
CA LYS A 232 9.36 -13.97 -31.66
C LYS A 232 8.88 -12.80 -30.80
N ILE A 233 9.46 -12.62 -29.61
CA ILE A 233 9.15 -11.48 -28.73
C ILE A 233 9.55 -10.16 -29.38
N ILE A 234 10.76 -10.07 -29.94
CA ILE A 234 11.26 -8.86 -30.62
C ILE A 234 10.37 -8.44 -31.79
N ASP A 235 10.01 -9.41 -32.63
CA ASP A 235 9.28 -9.16 -33.86
C ASP A 235 7.80 -8.82 -33.60
N THR A 236 7.23 -9.37 -32.52
CA THR A 236 5.79 -9.21 -32.22
C THR A 236 5.50 -8.07 -31.27
N TYR A 237 6.34 -7.86 -30.25
CA TYR A 237 6.00 -7.01 -29.10
C TYR A 237 6.95 -5.83 -28.89
N ILE A 238 8.20 -5.89 -29.37
CA ILE A 238 9.14 -4.79 -29.15
C ILE A 238 8.97 -3.74 -30.25
N PRO A 239 8.48 -2.53 -29.93
CA PRO A 239 8.23 -1.51 -30.93
C PRO A 239 9.52 -0.94 -31.53
N LEU A 240 9.40 -0.37 -32.72
CA LEU A 240 10.47 0.45 -33.31
C LEU A 240 10.64 1.75 -32.52
N SER A 241 11.81 2.37 -32.65
CA SER A 241 12.09 3.63 -31.98
C SER A 241 11.22 4.76 -32.52
N ASN A 242 10.70 5.60 -31.63
CA ASN A 242 9.97 6.82 -31.98
C ASN A 242 10.55 8.08 -31.32
N VAL A 243 11.59 7.94 -30.49
CA VAL A 243 12.31 9.04 -29.85
C VAL A 243 13.79 8.70 -29.68
N THR A 244 14.62 9.72 -29.55
CA THR A 244 15.99 9.58 -29.04
C THR A 244 16.00 9.89 -27.55
N LEU A 245 16.51 8.96 -26.74
CA LEU A 245 16.65 9.15 -25.30
C LEU A 245 17.72 10.22 -25.01
N SER A 246 17.70 10.78 -23.81
CA SER A 246 18.75 11.71 -23.33
C SER A 246 20.16 11.09 -23.34
N THR A 247 20.25 9.76 -23.34
CA THR A 247 21.50 9.00 -23.49
C THR A 247 21.97 8.87 -24.95
N GLY A 248 21.26 9.47 -25.92
CA GLY A 248 21.52 9.34 -27.35
C GLY A 248 21.01 8.02 -27.97
N ASN A 249 20.49 7.10 -27.16
CA ASN A 249 20.01 5.80 -27.62
C ASN A 249 18.63 5.87 -28.30
N ALA A 250 18.37 4.92 -29.20
CA ALA A 250 17.05 4.67 -29.76
C ALA A 250 16.05 4.31 -28.65
N GLY A 251 15.03 5.15 -28.47
CA GLY A 251 14.04 5.04 -27.41
C GLY A 251 12.63 4.80 -27.92
N TRP A 252 11.77 4.36 -27.01
CA TRP A 252 10.33 4.30 -27.21
C TRP A 252 9.57 4.98 -26.07
N GLN A 253 8.49 5.65 -26.42
CA GLN A 253 7.50 6.17 -25.49
C GLN A 253 6.09 6.10 -26.09
N GLY A 254 5.07 6.01 -25.24
CA GLY A 254 3.68 5.93 -25.70
C GLY A 254 2.66 5.86 -24.58
N ASN A 255 1.38 5.93 -24.93
CA ASN A 255 0.27 5.85 -23.98
C ASN A 255 -0.48 4.52 -24.14
N ILE A 256 -0.91 3.95 -23.02
CA ILE A 256 -1.82 2.79 -22.97
C ILE A 256 -3.11 3.17 -22.24
N ALA A 257 -4.26 2.77 -22.76
CA ALA A 257 -5.56 3.09 -22.16
C ALA A 257 -5.75 2.32 -20.83
N THR A 258 -6.15 3.04 -19.78
CA THR A 258 -6.38 2.50 -18.43
C THR A 258 -7.70 2.99 -17.83
N PRO A 259 -8.85 2.74 -18.49
CA PRO A 259 -10.16 3.22 -18.03
C PRO A 259 -10.55 2.68 -16.64
N TYR A 260 -11.39 3.44 -15.94
CA TYR A 260 -11.95 3.06 -14.64
C TYR A 260 -13.41 3.50 -14.53
N ASN A 261 -14.30 2.57 -14.21
CA ASN A 261 -15.72 2.85 -14.04
C ASN A 261 -16.22 2.18 -12.77
N PHE A 262 -17.14 2.84 -12.06
CA PHE A 262 -17.86 2.20 -10.97
C PHE A 262 -19.26 2.78 -10.79
N ASP A 263 -20.09 2.03 -10.09
CA ASP A 263 -21.40 2.46 -9.62
C ASP A 263 -21.53 2.15 -8.13
N GLU A 264 -22.20 3.02 -7.38
CA GLU A 264 -22.52 2.84 -5.98
C GLU A 264 -23.98 3.14 -5.67
N TYR A 265 -24.52 2.40 -4.70
CA TYR A 265 -25.89 2.46 -4.24
C TYR A 265 -25.88 2.39 -2.71
N LEU A 266 -26.61 3.28 -2.05
CA LEU A 266 -26.87 3.20 -0.62
C LEU A 266 -28.37 3.32 -0.40
N GLY A 267 -28.94 2.36 0.33
CA GLY A 267 -30.29 2.46 0.89
C GLY A 267 -30.23 2.41 2.42
N LYS A 268 -31.05 3.21 3.09
CA LYS A 268 -31.20 3.19 4.54
C LYS A 268 -32.67 3.36 4.91
N VAL A 269 -33.13 2.57 5.88
CA VAL A 269 -34.47 2.66 6.44
C VAL A 269 -34.36 2.79 7.95
N ASP A 270 -35.05 3.79 8.49
CA ASP A 270 -35.23 4.01 9.92
C ASP A 270 -36.69 3.75 10.27
N TYR A 271 -36.95 2.87 11.24
CA TYR A 271 -38.29 2.50 11.66
C TYR A 271 -38.44 2.55 13.18
N GLN A 272 -39.30 3.44 13.66
CA GLN A 272 -39.75 3.48 15.04
C GLN A 272 -40.80 2.38 15.23
N LEU A 273 -40.40 1.23 15.78
CA LEU A 273 -41.28 0.08 15.97
C LEU A 273 -42.38 0.42 16.99
N ASN A 274 -41.98 1.01 18.11
CA ASN A 274 -42.79 1.55 19.21
C ASN A 274 -41.98 2.64 19.95
N ASP A 275 -42.46 3.17 21.06
CA ASP A 275 -41.81 4.30 21.77
C ASP A 275 -40.42 3.97 22.35
N VAL A 276 -40.08 2.69 22.48
CA VAL A 276 -38.82 2.24 23.09
C VAL A 276 -37.87 1.55 22.12
N HIS A 277 -38.31 1.14 20.92
CA HIS A 277 -37.47 0.48 19.91
C HIS A 277 -37.39 1.27 18.60
N ARG A 278 -36.16 1.49 18.14
CA ARG A 278 -35.86 2.06 16.83
C ARG A 278 -34.93 1.13 16.06
N LEU A 279 -35.48 0.51 15.02
CA LEU A 279 -34.73 -0.32 14.08
C LEU A 279 -34.18 0.54 12.94
N THR A 280 -32.92 0.34 12.59
CA THR A 280 -32.28 0.96 11.42
C THR A 280 -31.62 -0.13 10.58
N VAL A 281 -31.84 -0.12 9.28
CA VAL A 281 -31.18 -1.03 8.33
C VAL A 281 -30.57 -0.21 7.21
N SER A 282 -29.29 -0.44 6.93
CA SER A 282 -28.56 0.18 5.82
C SER A 282 -27.95 -0.89 4.94
N TYR A 283 -27.95 -0.64 3.63
CA TYR A 283 -27.31 -1.45 2.62
C TYR A 283 -26.52 -0.55 1.67
N PHE A 284 -25.21 -0.70 1.69
CA PHE A 284 -24.29 -0.07 0.76
C PHE A 284 -23.73 -1.12 -0.21
N ASN A 285 -23.76 -0.80 -1.50
CA ASN A 285 -23.20 -1.65 -2.55
C ASN A 285 -22.44 -0.76 -3.52
N THR A 286 -21.19 -1.12 -3.79
CA THR A 286 -20.39 -0.47 -4.82
C THR A 286 -19.60 -1.50 -5.60
N GLY A 287 -19.47 -1.30 -6.90
CA GLY A 287 -18.69 -2.20 -7.76
C GLY A 287 -18.20 -1.49 -8.99
N GLY A 288 -17.07 -1.94 -9.51
CA GLY A 288 -16.41 -1.28 -10.63
C GLY A 288 -15.50 -2.20 -11.43
N THR A 289 -15.10 -1.67 -12.58
CA THR A 289 -14.15 -2.30 -13.49
C THR A 289 -13.00 -1.33 -13.77
N SER A 290 -11.79 -1.88 -13.91
CA SER A 290 -10.59 -1.11 -14.23
C SER A 290 -9.69 -1.88 -15.17
N THR A 291 -9.02 -1.17 -16.07
CA THR A 291 -7.89 -1.71 -16.83
C THR A 291 -6.63 -0.96 -16.43
N THR A 292 -5.55 -1.67 -16.16
CA THR A 292 -4.25 -1.08 -15.77
C THR A 292 -3.11 -1.77 -16.51
N LYS A 293 -1.90 -1.21 -16.43
CA LYS A 293 -0.69 -1.84 -16.96
C LYS A 293 -0.27 -3.03 -16.10
N GLY A 294 0.27 -4.08 -16.69
CA GLY A 294 0.87 -5.18 -15.92
C GLY A 294 2.24 -4.78 -15.35
N GLY A 295 2.37 -4.70 -14.03
CA GLY A 295 3.65 -4.46 -13.34
C GLY A 295 4.22 -3.06 -13.60
N SER A 296 5.53 -2.97 -13.79
CA SER A 296 6.25 -1.71 -14.10
C SER A 296 6.89 -1.74 -15.49
N PRO A 297 6.08 -1.83 -16.57
CA PRO A 297 6.60 -1.92 -17.93
C PRO A 297 7.06 -0.54 -18.41
N ASN A 298 7.96 -0.54 -19.39
CA ASN A 298 8.30 0.66 -20.17
C ASN A 298 7.98 0.53 -21.67
N VAL A 299 7.42 -0.61 -22.09
CA VAL A 299 6.82 -0.86 -23.42
C VAL A 299 5.49 -1.62 -23.27
N PRO A 300 4.58 -1.62 -24.26
CA PRO A 300 3.34 -2.38 -24.19
C PRO A 300 3.62 -3.88 -24.18
N TRP A 301 3.02 -4.62 -23.25
CA TRP A 301 3.25 -6.06 -23.10
C TRP A 301 2.02 -6.79 -22.57
N SER A 302 1.56 -6.41 -21.37
CA SER A 302 0.35 -6.96 -20.77
C SER A 302 -0.47 -5.85 -20.09
N LEU A 303 -1.79 -6.03 -20.08
CA LEU A 303 -2.72 -5.24 -19.29
C LEU A 303 -3.38 -6.13 -18.24
N GLN A 304 -3.95 -5.51 -17.23
CA GLN A 304 -4.70 -6.16 -16.18
C GLN A 304 -6.11 -5.60 -16.13
N ASN A 305 -7.10 -6.46 -16.33
CA ASN A 305 -8.51 -6.14 -16.17
C ASN A 305 -8.96 -6.59 -14.78
N SER A 306 -9.52 -5.66 -14.00
CA SER A 306 -10.04 -5.93 -12.66
C SER A 306 -11.54 -5.69 -12.60
N THR A 307 -12.23 -6.52 -11.83
CA THR A 307 -13.64 -6.37 -11.48
C THR A 307 -13.77 -6.59 -9.98
N TRP A 308 -14.49 -5.70 -9.29
CA TRP A 308 -14.65 -5.79 -7.85
C TRP A 308 -16.04 -5.34 -7.41
N ARG A 309 -16.43 -5.80 -6.23
CA ARG A 309 -17.70 -5.46 -5.59
C ARG A 309 -17.62 -5.56 -4.07
N GLN A 310 -18.17 -4.54 -3.42
CA GLN A 310 -18.39 -4.47 -1.99
C GLN A 310 -19.88 -4.43 -1.69
N HIS A 311 -20.31 -5.23 -0.73
CA HIS A 311 -21.61 -5.21 -0.08
C HIS A 311 -21.41 -4.95 1.41
N SER A 312 -22.14 -4.00 1.98
CA SER A 312 -22.12 -3.72 3.40
C SER A 312 -23.56 -3.58 3.87
N VAL A 313 -24.00 -4.51 4.71
CA VAL A 313 -25.31 -4.51 5.37
C VAL A 313 -25.08 -4.27 6.84
N ASN A 314 -25.80 -3.32 7.40
CA ASN A 314 -25.77 -3.06 8.83
C ASN A 314 -27.19 -2.82 9.33
N ALA A 315 -27.59 -3.62 10.31
CA ALA A 315 -28.87 -3.52 11.00
C ALA A 315 -28.61 -3.23 12.48
N SER A 316 -29.33 -2.28 13.06
CA SER A 316 -29.20 -1.93 14.46
C SER A 316 -30.54 -1.66 15.12
N ASP A 317 -30.69 -2.04 16.38
CA ASP A 317 -31.82 -1.68 17.22
C ASP A 317 -31.35 -0.85 18.41
N VAL A 318 -32.02 0.27 18.66
CA VAL A 318 -31.88 1.06 19.89
C VAL A 318 -33.08 0.76 20.78
N TRP A 319 -32.81 0.23 21.96
CA TRP A 319 -33.81 -0.08 22.97
C TRP A 319 -33.68 0.87 24.18
N ILE A 320 -34.68 1.72 24.37
CA ILE A 320 -34.79 2.63 25.52
C ILE A 320 -35.49 1.88 26.65
N ILE A 321 -34.71 1.35 27.59
CA ILE A 321 -35.24 0.62 28.75
C ILE A 321 -35.78 1.60 29.79
N SER A 322 -35.08 2.73 29.99
CA SER A 322 -35.53 3.86 30.79
C SER A 322 -34.77 5.12 30.41
N ALA A 323 -35.12 6.27 30.99
CA ALA A 323 -34.41 7.54 30.77
C ALA A 323 -32.90 7.50 31.07
N ALA A 324 -32.44 6.51 31.85
CA ALA A 324 -31.04 6.35 32.23
C ALA A 324 -30.40 5.05 31.68
N LYS A 325 -31.14 4.21 30.96
CA LYS A 325 -30.69 2.89 30.48
C LYS A 325 -31.07 2.70 29.02
N ILE A 326 -30.07 2.58 28.16
CA ILE A 326 -30.24 2.40 26.72
C ILE A 326 -29.38 1.21 26.29
N ASN A 327 -29.95 0.28 25.54
CA ASN A 327 -29.21 -0.78 24.88
C ASN A 327 -29.15 -0.53 23.37
N GLN A 328 -28.03 -0.85 22.74
CA GLN A 328 -27.90 -0.79 21.29
C GLN A 328 -27.18 -2.01 20.75
N VAL A 329 -27.84 -2.73 19.84
CA VAL A 329 -27.29 -3.90 19.15
C VAL A 329 -27.04 -3.54 17.69
N TRP A 330 -25.94 -4.05 17.13
CA TRP A 330 -25.63 -4.03 15.70
C TRP A 330 -25.38 -5.44 15.18
N LEU A 331 -25.90 -5.73 14.01
CA LEU A 331 -25.58 -6.88 13.18
C LEU A 331 -24.99 -6.37 11.87
N THR A 332 -23.77 -6.81 11.55
CA THR A 332 -23.03 -6.36 10.37
C THR A 332 -22.66 -7.55 9.49
N PHE A 333 -22.93 -7.41 8.19
CA PHE A 333 -22.40 -8.28 7.16
C PHE A 333 -21.67 -7.42 6.13
N SER A 334 -20.40 -7.70 5.89
CA SER A 334 -19.63 -7.06 4.83
C SER A 334 -19.01 -8.13 3.92
N ARG A 335 -19.18 -7.98 2.62
CA ARG A 335 -18.55 -8.82 1.60
C ARG A 335 -17.82 -7.92 0.62
N ASN A 336 -16.51 -8.05 0.53
CA ASN A 336 -15.69 -7.31 -0.43
C ASN A 336 -14.86 -8.31 -1.24
N PHE A 337 -15.11 -8.37 -2.54
CA PHE A 337 -14.46 -9.32 -3.45
C PHE A 337 -13.98 -8.58 -4.69
N GLY A 338 -12.77 -8.92 -5.13
CA GLY A 338 -12.19 -8.45 -6.36
C GLY A 338 -11.52 -9.59 -7.12
N GLY A 339 -11.31 -9.35 -8.39
CA GLY A 339 -10.59 -10.25 -9.26
C GLY A 339 -9.83 -9.48 -10.30
N ARG A 340 -8.72 -10.03 -10.77
CA ARG A 340 -7.92 -9.45 -11.83
C ARG A 340 -7.39 -10.50 -12.78
N ILE A 341 -7.54 -10.25 -14.06
CA ILE A 341 -7.12 -11.15 -15.13
C ILE A 341 -6.16 -10.37 -16.02
N ASN A 342 -5.01 -10.97 -16.28
CA ASN A 342 -4.03 -10.38 -17.20
C ASN A 342 -4.42 -10.72 -18.64
N VAL A 343 -4.21 -9.76 -19.54
CA VAL A 343 -4.49 -9.88 -20.97
C VAL A 343 -3.27 -9.42 -21.78
N PRO A 344 -2.98 -10.04 -22.94
CA PRO A 344 -3.71 -11.16 -23.56
C PRO A 344 -3.52 -12.49 -22.82
N ALA A 345 -4.42 -13.44 -23.06
CA ALA A 345 -4.30 -14.80 -22.54
C ALA A 345 -3.29 -15.62 -23.37
N THR A 346 -2.03 -15.20 -23.32
CA THR A 346 -0.90 -15.78 -24.08
C THR A 346 0.24 -16.06 -23.12
N SER A 347 0.80 -17.26 -23.14
CA SER A 347 1.91 -17.70 -22.29
C SER A 347 3.24 -17.71 -23.03
N LEU A 348 4.33 -17.94 -22.29
CA LEU A 348 5.65 -18.14 -22.91
C LEU A 348 5.70 -19.43 -23.75
N THR A 349 4.87 -20.42 -23.45
CA THR A 349 4.69 -21.65 -24.24
C THR A 349 4.14 -21.36 -25.64
N ASP A 350 3.17 -20.45 -25.73
CA ASP A 350 2.62 -19.98 -27.03
C ASP A 350 3.67 -19.23 -27.87
N LEU A 351 4.75 -18.78 -27.23
CA LEU A 351 5.91 -18.16 -27.87
C LEU A 351 7.02 -19.17 -28.22
N GLY A 352 6.83 -20.46 -27.94
CA GLY A 352 7.75 -21.54 -28.31
C GLY A 352 8.69 -22.01 -27.19
N SER A 353 8.49 -21.58 -25.94
CA SER A 353 9.25 -22.05 -24.79
C SER A 353 8.71 -23.36 -24.22
N ALA A 354 9.57 -24.16 -23.59
CA ALA A 354 9.19 -25.32 -22.80
C ALA A 354 8.62 -24.95 -21.40
N PHE A 355 8.40 -23.67 -21.12
CA PHE A 355 7.82 -23.18 -19.87
C PHE A 355 6.48 -23.87 -19.55
N VAL A 356 6.28 -24.29 -18.30
CA VAL A 356 5.06 -24.98 -17.86
C VAL A 356 4.30 -24.12 -16.87
N ILE A 357 3.20 -23.51 -17.32
CA ILE A 357 2.30 -22.72 -16.47
C ILE A 357 1.21 -23.62 -15.85
N GLN A 358 0.62 -23.17 -14.73
CA GLN A 358 -0.56 -23.78 -14.13
C GLN A 358 -1.72 -22.77 -14.08
N GLY A 359 -2.87 -23.10 -14.68
CA GLY A 359 -4.02 -22.19 -14.76
C GLY A 359 -4.08 -21.38 -16.06
N THR A 360 -4.76 -20.24 -16.02
CA THR A 360 -5.02 -19.42 -17.22
C THR A 360 -3.73 -18.89 -17.85
N PRO A 361 -3.54 -19.02 -19.18
CA PRO A 361 -2.38 -18.49 -19.91
C PRO A 361 -2.15 -17.00 -19.72
N ASN A 362 -0.91 -16.60 -19.49
CA ASN A 362 -0.49 -15.21 -19.40
C ASN A 362 1.04 -15.07 -19.59
N LEU A 363 1.46 -13.89 -20.04
CA LEU A 363 2.84 -13.59 -20.44
C LEU A 363 3.77 -13.53 -19.20
N PRO A 364 5.06 -13.83 -19.33
CA PRO A 364 6.04 -13.66 -18.24
C PRO A 364 6.38 -12.20 -17.98
N GLN A 365 7.05 -11.92 -16.86
CA GLN A 365 7.83 -10.70 -16.70
C GLN A 365 9.24 -10.90 -17.27
N ILE A 366 9.72 -9.96 -18.12
CA ILE A 366 11.06 -9.99 -18.69
C ILE A 366 11.73 -8.63 -18.51
N THR A 367 12.88 -8.59 -17.85
CA THR A 367 13.70 -7.38 -17.68
C THR A 367 15.00 -7.54 -18.45
N VAL A 368 15.23 -6.67 -19.44
CA VAL A 368 16.52 -6.54 -20.14
C VAL A 368 17.17 -5.24 -19.68
N THR A 369 18.12 -5.35 -18.75
CA THR A 369 18.69 -4.19 -18.05
C THR A 369 19.33 -3.20 -19.02
N GLY A 370 18.97 -1.92 -18.88
CA GLY A 370 19.42 -0.84 -19.78
C GLY A 370 18.75 -0.82 -21.16
N TYR A 371 17.80 -1.72 -21.44
CA TYR A 371 16.98 -1.73 -22.66
C TYR A 371 15.49 -1.54 -22.31
N PHE A 372 14.75 -2.63 -22.16
CA PHE A 372 13.30 -2.60 -21.96
C PHE A 372 12.86 -3.59 -20.87
N THR A 373 11.68 -3.33 -20.31
CA THR A 373 11.01 -4.14 -19.31
C THR A 373 9.62 -4.48 -19.81
N LEU A 374 9.40 -5.77 -20.04
CA LEU A 374 8.11 -6.38 -20.31
C LEU A 374 7.48 -6.72 -18.96
N GLY A 375 6.66 -5.81 -18.48
CA GLY A 375 6.05 -5.89 -17.16
C GLY A 375 4.85 -6.82 -17.12
N GLN A 376 4.82 -7.69 -16.12
CA GLN A 376 3.64 -8.45 -15.76
C GLN A 376 3.31 -8.19 -14.29
N GLN A 377 2.03 -8.30 -13.92
CA GLN A 377 1.62 -8.19 -12.53
C GLN A 377 1.30 -9.55 -11.90
N ILE A 378 1.97 -9.79 -10.78
CA ILE A 378 1.78 -10.92 -9.90
C ILE A 378 0.37 -10.82 -9.27
N GLY A 379 -0.47 -11.83 -9.51
CA GLY A 379 -1.50 -12.19 -8.54
C GLY A 379 -2.88 -12.61 -9.06
N GLY A 380 -3.70 -12.99 -8.07
CA GLY A 380 -4.89 -13.82 -8.15
C GLY A 380 -6.04 -13.40 -9.04
N PRO A 381 -6.72 -14.35 -9.72
CA PRO A 381 -7.96 -14.05 -10.40
C PRO A 381 -9.08 -13.67 -9.43
N VAL A 382 -9.00 -14.08 -8.16
CA VAL A 382 -10.03 -13.82 -7.13
C VAL A 382 -9.38 -13.64 -5.76
N ALA A 383 -9.78 -12.59 -5.04
CA ALA A 383 -9.47 -12.37 -3.63
C ALA A 383 -10.62 -11.63 -2.94
N GLY A 384 -10.84 -11.89 -1.66
CA GLY A 384 -11.89 -11.19 -0.92
C GLY A 384 -12.13 -11.71 0.49
N THR A 385 -13.07 -11.03 1.16
CA THR A 385 -13.44 -11.26 2.56
C THR A 385 -14.95 -11.30 2.70
N ASN A 386 -15.46 -12.27 3.48
CA ASN A 386 -16.76 -12.18 4.13
C ASN A 386 -16.54 -11.92 5.62
N PHE A 387 -17.18 -10.88 6.13
CA PHE A 387 -17.12 -10.46 7.51
C PHE A 387 -18.53 -10.46 8.11
N TYR A 388 -18.69 -11.14 9.23
CA TYR A 388 -19.93 -11.24 9.99
C TYR A 388 -19.66 -10.74 11.39
N SER A 389 -20.51 -9.88 11.96
CA SER A 389 -20.33 -9.40 13.32
C SER A 389 -21.65 -9.10 14.01
N ALA A 390 -21.66 -9.35 15.32
CA ALA A 390 -22.66 -8.84 16.24
C ALA A 390 -21.94 -8.03 17.33
N ARG A 391 -22.51 -6.88 17.68
CA ARG A 391 -22.01 -5.99 18.72
C ARG A 391 -23.16 -5.50 19.57
N ASP A 392 -22.98 -5.47 20.89
CA ASP A 392 -23.96 -4.98 21.85
C ASP A 392 -23.29 -3.97 22.79
N VAL A 393 -23.99 -2.87 23.06
CA VAL A 393 -23.54 -1.80 23.96
C VAL A 393 -24.72 -1.35 24.83
N PHE A 394 -24.63 -1.66 26.11
CA PHE A 394 -25.53 -1.20 27.14
C PHE A 394 -24.95 0.04 27.84
N SER A 395 -25.67 1.16 27.77
CA SER A 395 -25.33 2.43 28.41
C SER A 395 -26.21 2.67 29.63
N TRP A 396 -25.60 3.03 30.77
CA TRP A 396 -26.29 3.26 32.03
C TRP A 396 -25.74 4.47 32.78
N ILE A 397 -26.59 5.45 33.02
CA ILE A 397 -26.27 6.59 33.88
C ILE A 397 -26.77 6.31 35.29
N LYS A 398 -25.86 6.36 36.27
CA LYS A 398 -26.19 6.17 37.69
C LYS A 398 -25.39 7.16 38.54
N GLY A 399 -26.07 8.19 39.06
CA GLY A 399 -25.42 9.23 39.86
C GLY A 399 -24.32 9.94 39.07
N ASN A 400 -23.09 9.91 39.57
CA ASN A 400 -21.93 10.51 38.92
C ASN A 400 -21.24 9.61 37.89
N HIS A 401 -21.77 8.41 37.64
CA HIS A 401 -21.20 7.41 36.74
C HIS A 401 -22.00 7.34 35.44
N SER A 402 -21.30 7.32 34.32
CA SER A 402 -21.83 6.98 33.01
C SER A 402 -21.14 5.71 32.53
N LEU A 403 -21.80 4.58 32.75
CA LEU A 403 -21.29 3.25 32.46
C LEU A 403 -21.65 2.84 31.03
N LYS A 404 -20.69 2.20 30.35
CA LYS A 404 -20.95 1.41 29.14
C LYS A 404 -20.41 0.00 29.33
N LEU A 405 -21.26 -0.98 29.05
CA LEU A 405 -20.95 -2.41 29.14
C LEU A 405 -21.29 -3.04 27.81
N GLY A 406 -20.55 -4.02 27.36
CA GLY A 406 -20.90 -4.68 26.10
C GLY A 406 -19.88 -5.67 25.63
N GLY A 407 -20.13 -6.17 24.42
CA GLY A 407 -19.27 -7.14 23.77
C GLY A 407 -19.45 -7.14 22.27
N GLU A 408 -18.49 -7.76 21.60
CA GLU A 408 -18.58 -8.02 20.16
C GLU A 408 -18.02 -9.39 19.83
N ILE A 409 -18.63 -10.01 18.82
CA ILE A 409 -18.15 -11.23 18.20
C ILE A 409 -18.13 -11.01 16.70
N SER A 410 -17.11 -11.53 16.04
CA SER A 410 -17.01 -11.49 14.60
C SER A 410 -16.32 -12.73 14.05
N LEU A 411 -16.79 -13.14 12.87
CA LEU A 411 -16.20 -14.18 12.05
C LEU A 411 -15.74 -13.55 10.75
N ASN A 412 -14.47 -13.72 10.47
CA ASN A 412 -13.87 -13.33 9.21
C ASN A 412 -13.50 -14.57 8.40
N LYS A 413 -13.86 -14.57 7.13
CA LYS A 413 -13.48 -15.60 6.15
C LYS A 413 -12.87 -14.95 4.93
N ASP A 414 -11.58 -15.13 4.75
CA ASP A 414 -10.88 -14.67 3.55
C ASP A 414 -10.57 -15.81 2.59
N ILE A 415 -10.55 -15.46 1.31
CA ILE A 415 -10.03 -16.29 0.23
C ILE A 415 -9.06 -15.45 -0.59
N GLN A 416 -7.96 -16.07 -0.97
CA GLN A 416 -7.04 -15.49 -1.92
C GLN A 416 -6.51 -16.59 -2.83
N GLN A 417 -6.93 -16.55 -4.08
CA GLN A 417 -6.24 -17.29 -5.12
C GLN A 417 -5.02 -16.47 -5.51
N THR A 418 -3.84 -17.04 -5.58
CA THR A 418 -2.63 -16.33 -5.93
C THR A 418 -1.93 -17.06 -7.05
N LEU A 419 -1.74 -16.38 -8.18
CA LEU A 419 -0.97 -16.89 -9.32
C LEU A 419 0.53 -16.60 -9.17
N LEU A 420 0.92 -15.71 -8.25
CA LEU A 420 2.30 -15.41 -7.91
C LEU A 420 3.18 -15.21 -9.18
N ASN A 421 4.41 -15.74 -9.22
CA ASN A 421 5.28 -15.78 -10.40
C ASN A 421 5.04 -17.02 -11.29
N ASN A 422 3.84 -17.61 -11.31
CA ASN A 422 3.54 -18.81 -12.12
C ASN A 422 3.81 -18.64 -13.62
N TYR A 423 3.86 -17.41 -14.11
CA TYR A 423 4.13 -17.10 -15.52
C TYR A 423 5.62 -16.88 -15.82
N GLY A 424 6.47 -16.86 -14.79
CA GLY A 424 7.91 -16.68 -14.90
C GLY A 424 8.36 -15.22 -14.79
N VAL A 425 9.49 -15.02 -14.12
CA VAL A 425 10.23 -13.75 -14.08
C VAL A 425 11.64 -14.02 -14.58
N PHE A 426 12.02 -13.35 -15.67
CA PHE A 426 13.33 -13.49 -16.32
C PHE A 426 14.08 -12.17 -16.26
N THR A 427 15.35 -12.22 -15.83
CA THR A 427 16.23 -11.06 -15.78
C THR A 427 17.46 -11.28 -16.65
N PHE A 428 17.84 -10.27 -17.44
CA PHE A 428 19.02 -10.25 -18.29
C PHE A 428 19.89 -9.03 -17.94
N ASN A 429 21.07 -9.27 -17.39
CA ASN A 429 21.95 -8.25 -16.78
C ASN A 429 23.33 -8.14 -17.42
N ALA A 430 23.52 -8.62 -18.65
CA ALA A 430 24.80 -8.59 -19.39
C ALA A 430 25.89 -9.55 -18.86
N GLY A 431 25.57 -10.43 -17.91
CA GLY A 431 26.52 -11.35 -17.31
C GLY A 431 26.96 -12.49 -18.23
N ALA A 432 26.07 -12.98 -19.10
CA ALA A 432 26.40 -14.12 -19.98
C ALA A 432 27.38 -13.72 -21.08
N THR A 433 27.23 -12.53 -21.64
CA THR A 433 28.08 -12.00 -22.71
C THR A 433 29.18 -11.06 -22.21
N ALA A 434 29.41 -11.01 -20.90
CA ALA A 434 30.50 -10.26 -20.30
C ALA A 434 31.85 -10.94 -20.56
N ARG A 435 32.87 -10.14 -20.93
CA ARG A 435 34.24 -10.64 -21.08
C ARG A 435 34.85 -10.87 -19.70
N VAL A 436 35.31 -12.08 -19.41
CA VAL A 436 36.20 -12.32 -18.26
C VAL A 436 37.56 -11.78 -18.66
N ALA A 437 37.95 -10.64 -18.09
CA ALA A 437 39.25 -10.04 -18.37
C ALA A 437 40.38 -10.75 -17.59
N ALA A 438 41.51 -10.99 -18.25
CA ALA A 438 42.78 -11.04 -17.55
C ALA A 438 43.18 -9.60 -17.13
N PRO A 439 43.81 -9.39 -15.96
CA PRO A 439 44.29 -8.07 -15.54
C PRO A 439 45.17 -7.42 -16.63
N PRO A 440 45.09 -6.09 -16.87
CA PRO A 440 44.62 -5.04 -15.97
C PRO A 440 43.26 -4.41 -16.35
N VAL A 441 42.39 -5.09 -17.10
CA VAL A 441 41.13 -4.47 -17.53
C VAL A 441 40.14 -4.36 -16.36
N THR A 442 39.72 -3.13 -16.06
CA THR A 442 38.68 -2.83 -15.08
C THR A 442 37.31 -2.75 -15.77
N ALA A 443 36.39 -3.64 -15.35
CA ALA A 443 34.99 -3.86 -15.75
C ALA A 443 34.74 -4.85 -16.91
N ALA A 444 33.96 -5.89 -16.60
CA ALA A 444 33.42 -6.84 -17.57
C ALA A 444 32.36 -6.15 -18.43
N ALA A 445 32.68 -5.84 -19.69
CA ALA A 445 31.75 -5.22 -20.61
C ALA A 445 30.96 -6.30 -21.36
N GLY A 446 29.74 -6.61 -20.90
CA GLY A 446 28.78 -7.47 -21.60
C GLY A 446 27.58 -6.69 -22.13
N ASN A 447 26.68 -7.33 -22.87
CA ASN A 447 25.47 -6.68 -23.39
C ASN A 447 24.19 -7.44 -22.98
N ALA A 448 23.33 -6.82 -22.17
CA ALA A 448 22.11 -7.46 -21.67
C ALA A 448 21.12 -7.83 -22.78
N PHE A 449 21.07 -7.05 -23.86
CA PHE A 449 20.23 -7.40 -25.02
C PHE A 449 20.81 -8.58 -25.80
N ALA A 450 22.14 -8.72 -25.85
CA ALA A 450 22.77 -9.91 -26.40
C ALA A 450 22.48 -11.16 -25.56
N ASP A 451 22.53 -11.07 -24.22
CA ASP A 451 22.11 -12.14 -23.31
C ASP A 451 20.65 -12.57 -23.61
N PHE A 452 19.75 -11.60 -23.81
CA PHE A 452 18.37 -11.86 -24.19
C PHE A 452 18.25 -12.52 -25.57
N LEU A 453 18.99 -12.05 -26.58
CA LEU A 453 18.97 -12.63 -27.93
C LEU A 453 19.43 -14.09 -27.96
N ILE A 454 20.44 -14.46 -27.18
CA ILE A 454 20.89 -15.86 -27.07
C ILE A 454 20.09 -16.65 -26.01
N GLY A 455 19.11 -16.00 -25.37
CA GLY A 455 18.18 -16.61 -24.44
C GLY A 455 18.77 -17.00 -23.09
N ILE A 456 19.87 -16.40 -22.62
CA ILE A 456 20.56 -16.78 -21.37
C ILE A 456 20.28 -15.74 -20.26
N PRO A 457 19.34 -16.01 -19.33
CA PRO A 457 19.05 -15.11 -18.22
C PRO A 457 20.15 -15.13 -17.14
N SER A 458 20.22 -14.07 -16.35
CA SER A 458 20.99 -14.03 -15.09
C SER A 458 20.19 -14.53 -13.89
N ALA A 459 18.86 -14.51 -13.97
CA ALA A 459 17.98 -15.09 -12.98
C ALA A 459 16.65 -15.49 -13.63
N VAL A 460 16.11 -16.61 -13.17
CA VAL A 460 14.74 -17.04 -13.46
C VAL A 460 14.07 -17.31 -12.12
N SER A 461 12.80 -16.94 -11.99
CA SER A 461 11.97 -17.43 -10.89
C SER A 461 10.59 -17.86 -11.40
N GLN A 462 10.03 -18.87 -10.75
CA GLN A 462 8.68 -19.36 -10.99
C GLN A 462 8.05 -19.82 -9.69
N ASP A 463 6.77 -19.50 -9.52
CA ASP A 463 5.97 -19.93 -8.39
C ASP A 463 4.87 -20.91 -8.84
N ALA A 464 4.33 -21.70 -7.92
CA ALA A 464 3.10 -22.44 -8.17
C ALA A 464 1.87 -21.62 -7.71
N PRO A 465 0.73 -21.72 -8.41
CA PRO A 465 -0.49 -21.09 -7.95
C PRO A 465 -1.02 -21.79 -6.71
N VAL A 466 -1.68 -21.03 -5.84
CA VAL A 466 -2.33 -21.57 -4.64
C VAL A 466 -3.61 -20.80 -4.37
N THR A 467 -4.64 -21.50 -3.87
CA THR A 467 -5.79 -20.85 -3.24
C THR A 467 -5.64 -21.01 -1.75
N GLY A 468 -5.39 -19.92 -1.03
CA GLY A 468 -5.31 -19.91 0.43
C GLY A 468 -6.60 -19.41 1.06
N TYR A 469 -6.91 -19.93 2.25
CA TYR A 469 -8.09 -19.57 3.02
C TYR A 469 -7.66 -19.17 4.43
N THR A 470 -8.16 -18.05 4.95
CA THR A 470 -7.88 -17.63 6.32
C THR A 470 -9.14 -17.26 7.06
N ASN A 471 -9.52 -18.12 8.01
CA ASN A 471 -10.71 -17.94 8.84
C ASN A 471 -10.30 -17.63 10.28
N SER A 472 -10.84 -16.55 10.85
CA SER A 472 -10.56 -16.16 12.24
C SER A 472 -11.81 -15.68 12.95
N TRP A 473 -11.89 -16.01 14.24
CA TRP A 473 -12.85 -15.45 15.17
C TRP A 473 -12.18 -14.34 15.97
N TYR A 474 -12.96 -13.31 16.27
CA TYR A 474 -12.59 -12.28 17.22
C TYR A 474 -13.77 -12.02 18.17
N THR A 475 -13.50 -12.09 19.46
CA THR A 475 -14.47 -11.89 20.54
C THR A 475 -13.90 -10.90 21.53
N ALA A 476 -14.75 -10.02 22.04
CA ALA A 476 -14.35 -9.11 23.10
C ALA A 476 -15.49 -8.77 24.05
N LEU A 477 -15.11 -8.44 25.28
CA LEU A 477 -15.98 -7.89 26.31
C LEU A 477 -15.35 -6.61 26.86
N PHE A 478 -16.17 -5.63 27.20
CA PHE A 478 -15.67 -4.38 27.76
C PHE A 478 -16.58 -3.77 28.82
N VAL A 479 -15.94 -2.98 29.68
CA VAL A 479 -16.58 -2.04 30.60
C VAL A 479 -15.87 -0.70 30.49
N GLN A 480 -16.64 0.39 30.52
CA GLN A 480 -16.16 1.76 30.54
C GLN A 480 -17.00 2.53 31.57
N ASP A 481 -16.35 3.35 32.39
CA ASP A 481 -16.97 4.29 33.32
C ASP A 481 -16.40 5.68 33.09
N ASP A 482 -17.29 6.60 32.69
CA ASP A 482 -17.00 8.03 32.69
C ASP A 482 -17.48 8.59 34.03
N PHE A 483 -16.56 8.66 34.99
CA PHE A 483 -16.83 9.01 36.37
C PHE A 483 -16.56 10.48 36.65
N LYS A 484 -17.61 11.23 36.98
CA LYS A 484 -17.53 12.62 37.43
C LYS A 484 -17.13 12.69 38.91
N VAL A 485 -15.83 12.58 39.19
CA VAL A 485 -15.26 12.59 40.55
C VAL A 485 -15.56 13.90 41.27
N ARG A 486 -15.41 15.03 40.57
CA ARG A 486 -15.72 16.39 41.05
C ARG A 486 -16.39 17.17 39.92
N PRO A 487 -17.08 18.29 40.19
CA PRO A 487 -17.74 19.09 39.15
C PRO A 487 -16.83 19.48 37.97
N ARG A 488 -15.52 19.57 38.21
CA ARG A 488 -14.50 19.99 37.24
C ARG A 488 -13.58 18.87 36.77
N LEU A 489 -13.67 17.66 37.34
CA LEU A 489 -12.76 16.55 37.06
C LEU A 489 -13.57 15.29 36.73
N ASN A 490 -13.39 14.81 35.50
CA ASN A 490 -13.90 13.53 35.04
C ASN A 490 -12.75 12.55 34.84
N LEU A 491 -12.95 11.30 35.23
CA LEU A 491 -12.08 10.18 34.89
C LEU A 491 -12.77 9.31 33.86
N ASN A 492 -12.00 8.79 32.90
CA ASN A 492 -12.46 7.86 31.88
C ASN A 492 -11.73 6.54 32.13
N LEU A 493 -12.41 5.58 32.75
CA LEU A 493 -11.82 4.31 33.14
C LEU A 493 -12.43 3.20 32.29
N GLY A 494 -11.61 2.39 31.64
CA GLY A 494 -12.09 1.32 30.80
C GLY A 494 -11.21 0.08 30.89
N LEU A 495 -11.84 -1.08 30.74
CA LEU A 495 -11.15 -2.36 30.61
C LEU A 495 -11.84 -3.15 29.51
N ARG A 496 -11.02 -3.76 28.67
CA ARG A 496 -11.47 -4.64 27.61
C ARG A 496 -10.66 -5.93 27.62
N TRP A 497 -11.33 -7.05 27.34
CA TRP A 497 -10.73 -8.35 27.12
C TRP A 497 -10.92 -8.72 25.65
N ASP A 498 -9.82 -8.99 24.95
CA ASP A 498 -9.78 -9.24 23.51
C ASP A 498 -9.30 -10.66 23.23
N VAL A 499 -10.05 -11.47 22.48
CA VAL A 499 -9.61 -12.80 22.05
C VAL A 499 -9.70 -12.88 20.54
N GLN A 500 -8.54 -13.04 19.90
CA GLN A 500 -8.46 -13.36 18.48
C GLN A 500 -7.88 -14.75 18.32
N THR A 501 -8.61 -15.64 17.64
CA THR A 501 -8.07 -16.94 17.27
C THR A 501 -7.05 -16.76 16.14
N PRO A 502 -5.91 -17.47 16.17
CA PRO A 502 -5.04 -17.60 15.02
C PRO A 502 -5.83 -17.98 13.76
N PRO A 503 -5.63 -17.31 12.62
CA PRO A 503 -6.33 -17.68 11.41
C PRO A 503 -6.05 -19.14 11.03
N THR A 504 -7.09 -19.83 10.61
CA THR A 504 -7.05 -21.25 10.25
C THR A 504 -7.42 -21.43 8.79
N ASP A 505 -6.75 -22.37 8.13
CA ASP A 505 -7.12 -22.86 6.81
C ASP A 505 -8.06 -24.08 6.98
N PRO A 506 -9.22 -24.15 6.28
CA PRO A 506 -10.12 -25.30 6.35
C PRO A 506 -9.48 -26.64 5.98
N GLN A 507 -8.41 -26.62 5.18
CA GLN A 507 -7.63 -27.78 4.76
C GLN A 507 -6.43 -28.05 5.69
N ASN A 508 -6.34 -27.35 6.82
CA ASN A 508 -5.27 -27.46 7.83
C ASN A 508 -3.85 -27.23 7.27
N ARG A 509 -3.75 -26.35 6.26
CA ARG A 509 -2.48 -25.97 5.63
C ARG A 509 -1.81 -24.87 6.45
N VAL A 510 -0.95 -25.29 7.36
CA VAL A 510 -0.08 -24.42 8.17
C VAL A 510 1.28 -25.09 8.30
N VAL A 511 2.33 -24.28 8.39
CA VAL A 511 3.70 -24.78 8.56
C VAL A 511 4.40 -24.02 9.69
N ASN A 512 5.00 -24.78 10.60
CA ASN A 512 5.93 -24.29 11.61
C ASN A 512 7.33 -24.78 11.27
N TYR A 513 8.35 -24.12 11.82
CA TYR A 513 9.73 -24.59 11.66
C TYR A 513 10.47 -24.59 12.99
N VAL A 514 10.97 -25.76 13.36
CA VAL A 514 11.80 -25.95 14.55
C VAL A 514 13.05 -26.73 14.17
N PRO A 515 14.24 -26.10 14.14
CA PRO A 515 15.49 -26.75 13.74
C PRO A 515 15.71 -28.10 14.44
N GLY A 516 16.09 -29.12 13.68
CA GLY A 516 16.40 -30.45 14.20
C GLY A 516 15.19 -31.34 14.51
N GLN A 517 13.95 -30.82 14.51
CA GLN A 517 12.76 -31.64 14.75
C GLN A 517 12.25 -32.28 13.45
N LYS A 518 11.74 -33.52 13.55
CA LYS A 518 11.17 -34.26 12.43
C LYS A 518 9.66 -34.37 12.61
N SER A 519 8.90 -34.06 11.56
CA SER A 519 7.44 -34.24 11.57
C SER A 519 7.07 -35.72 11.70
N VAL A 520 6.09 -36.00 12.57
CA VAL A 520 5.45 -37.32 12.71
C VAL A 520 4.20 -37.42 11.82
N VAL A 521 3.59 -36.29 11.47
CA VAL A 521 2.43 -36.21 10.56
C VAL A 521 2.84 -36.39 9.10
N ILE A 522 3.94 -35.78 8.68
CA ILE A 522 4.51 -35.90 7.33
C ILE A 522 5.96 -36.40 7.43
N PRO A 523 6.20 -37.72 7.57
CA PRO A 523 7.54 -38.27 7.74
C PRO A 523 8.48 -38.03 6.54
N THR A 524 7.94 -37.71 5.37
CA THR A 524 8.74 -37.37 4.17
C THR A 524 9.22 -35.92 4.16
N ALA A 525 8.70 -35.06 5.04
CA ALA A 525 9.13 -33.66 5.12
C ALA A 525 10.58 -33.56 5.59
N PRO A 526 11.41 -32.65 5.04
CA PRO A 526 12.75 -32.43 5.55
C PRO A 526 12.74 -32.04 7.04
N VAL A 527 13.81 -32.38 7.75
CA VAL A 527 13.97 -32.01 9.17
C VAL A 527 13.84 -30.49 9.31
N GLY A 528 13.07 -30.06 10.30
CA GLY A 528 12.76 -28.66 10.57
C GLY A 528 11.29 -28.32 10.33
N ALA A 529 10.68 -28.83 9.26
CA ALA A 529 9.31 -28.50 8.89
C ALA A 529 8.28 -29.32 9.68
N LEU A 530 7.33 -28.64 10.32
CA LEU A 530 6.27 -29.23 11.13
C LEU A 530 4.88 -28.77 10.66
N PHE A 531 3.87 -29.60 10.91
CA PHE A 531 2.51 -29.45 10.42
C PHE A 531 1.49 -29.63 11.53
N PHE A 532 0.24 -29.23 11.26
CA PHE A 532 -0.86 -29.44 12.21
C PHE A 532 -0.95 -30.92 12.62
N GLY A 533 -0.94 -31.18 13.93
CA GLY A 533 -0.93 -32.53 14.51
C GLY A 533 0.46 -32.96 15.01
N ASP A 534 1.54 -32.30 14.58
CA ASP A 534 2.85 -32.46 15.20
C ASP A 534 2.85 -31.88 16.63
N PRO A 535 3.67 -32.41 17.56
CA PRO A 535 3.76 -31.89 18.92
C PRO A 535 4.03 -30.37 18.96
N GLY A 536 3.14 -29.62 19.62
CA GLY A 536 3.26 -28.17 19.76
C GLY A 536 2.77 -27.35 18.55
N VAL A 537 2.17 -27.98 17.54
CA VAL A 537 1.59 -27.29 16.38
C VAL A 537 0.06 -27.35 16.41
N GLU A 538 -0.57 -26.24 16.78
CA GLU A 538 -2.03 -26.10 16.73
C GLU A 538 -2.55 -25.82 15.32
N ARG A 539 -3.87 -25.85 15.14
CA ARG A 539 -4.51 -25.72 13.82
C ARG A 539 -4.19 -24.40 13.10
N GLY A 540 -3.95 -23.33 13.85
CA GLY A 540 -3.50 -22.04 13.32
C GLY A 540 -1.99 -21.83 13.45
N GLY A 541 -1.20 -22.88 13.72
CA GLY A 541 0.25 -22.86 13.90
C GLY A 541 0.70 -22.42 15.29
N ILE A 542 -0.13 -21.71 16.05
CA ILE A 542 0.16 -21.23 17.40
C ILE A 542 -1.04 -21.36 18.33
N PRO A 543 -0.84 -21.36 19.66
CA PRO A 543 -1.93 -21.36 20.63
C PRO A 543 -2.76 -20.08 20.62
N THR A 544 -4.05 -20.21 20.95
CA THR A 544 -4.92 -19.05 21.19
C THR A 544 -4.55 -18.38 22.51
N SER A 545 -4.26 -17.08 22.48
CA SER A 545 -4.00 -16.28 23.67
C SER A 545 -5.29 -15.70 24.25
N TYR A 546 -5.52 -15.96 25.54
CA TYR A 546 -6.65 -15.40 26.31
C TYR A 546 -6.22 -14.26 27.25
N THR A 547 -4.98 -13.79 27.14
CA THR A 547 -4.36 -12.87 28.11
C THR A 547 -4.36 -11.41 27.67
N HIS A 548 -5.09 -11.05 26.61
CA HIS A 548 -5.13 -9.68 26.13
C HIS A 548 -6.15 -8.85 26.91
N PHE A 549 -5.66 -8.20 27.95
CA PHE A 549 -6.38 -7.16 28.67
C PHE A 549 -5.92 -5.79 28.22
N SER A 550 -6.85 -4.99 27.73
CA SER A 550 -6.67 -3.68 27.11
C SER A 550 -7.21 -2.57 28.04
N PRO A 551 -6.49 -2.19 29.12
CA PRO A 551 -6.91 -1.10 29.99
C PRO A 551 -6.88 0.26 29.26
N ARG A 552 -7.78 1.13 29.69
CA ARG A 552 -7.96 2.53 29.26
C ARG A 552 -8.06 3.38 30.51
N ILE A 553 -7.20 4.39 30.63
CA ILE A 553 -7.27 5.34 31.75
C ILE A 553 -7.12 6.73 31.15
N GLY A 554 -8.04 7.62 31.48
CA GLY A 554 -7.99 9.02 31.09
C GLY A 554 -8.58 9.94 32.12
N PHE A 555 -8.30 11.22 31.98
CA PHE A 555 -8.90 12.27 32.77
C PHE A 555 -9.15 13.51 31.92
N ALA A 556 -10.14 14.29 32.32
CA ALA A 556 -10.42 15.62 31.81
C ALA A 556 -10.71 16.57 32.96
N TRP A 557 -9.94 17.66 33.04
CA TRP A 557 -10.00 18.64 34.11
C TRP A 557 -10.18 20.06 33.56
N ASP A 558 -11.19 20.78 34.04
CA ASP A 558 -11.28 22.23 33.92
C ASP A 558 -10.39 22.90 34.98
N LEU A 559 -9.25 23.47 34.55
CA LEU A 559 -8.17 23.97 35.41
C LEU A 559 -8.55 25.21 36.22
N PHE A 560 -9.45 26.05 35.71
CA PHE A 560 -9.83 27.31 36.39
C PHE A 560 -11.29 27.34 36.82
N GLY A 561 -12.13 26.44 36.31
CA GLY A 561 -13.56 26.39 36.65
C GLY A 561 -14.40 27.36 35.82
N ASP A 562 -13.79 28.00 34.82
CA ASP A 562 -14.44 28.94 33.90
C ASP A 562 -14.88 28.27 32.59
N GLY A 563 -14.65 26.96 32.44
CA GLY A 563 -14.91 26.19 31.23
C GLY A 563 -14.02 26.55 30.03
N LYS A 564 -13.04 27.44 30.19
CA LYS A 564 -12.21 27.94 29.07
C LYS A 564 -10.90 27.19 28.93
N THR A 565 -10.38 26.55 29.98
CA THR A 565 -9.12 25.80 29.91
C THR A 565 -9.29 24.36 30.37
N SER A 566 -9.11 23.42 29.44
CA SER A 566 -9.21 21.98 29.70
C SER A 566 -7.84 21.32 29.59
N LEU A 567 -7.44 20.61 30.64
CA LEU A 567 -6.33 19.66 30.63
C LEU A 567 -6.91 18.24 30.48
N ARG A 568 -6.35 17.46 29.56
CA ARG A 568 -6.75 16.06 29.34
C ARG A 568 -5.52 15.20 29.20
N GLY A 569 -5.55 14.00 29.77
CA GLY A 569 -4.51 13.01 29.55
C GLY A 569 -5.11 11.62 29.50
N ALA A 570 -4.49 10.73 28.74
CA ALA A 570 -4.93 9.35 28.68
C ALA A 570 -3.79 8.40 28.32
N PHE A 571 -3.99 7.14 28.69
CA PHE A 571 -3.14 6.00 28.42
C PHE A 571 -4.01 4.79 28.07
N GLY A 572 -3.55 3.98 27.11
CA GLY A 572 -4.24 2.76 26.73
C GLY A 572 -3.34 1.69 26.13
N VAL A 573 -3.71 0.44 26.35
CA VAL A 573 -3.07 -0.73 25.73
C VAL A 573 -3.99 -1.32 24.66
N PHE A 574 -3.45 -1.70 23.52
CA PHE A 574 -4.20 -2.21 22.38
C PHE A 574 -3.50 -3.44 21.80
N TYR A 575 -4.27 -4.46 21.45
CA TYR A 575 -3.76 -5.67 20.80
C TYR A 575 -4.22 -5.71 19.35
N GLY A 576 -3.25 -5.59 18.44
CA GLY A 576 -3.49 -5.65 17.01
C GLY A 576 -3.57 -7.08 16.49
N SER A 577 -3.66 -7.19 15.17
CA SER A 577 -3.71 -8.47 14.45
C SER A 577 -2.90 -8.41 13.17
N ILE A 578 -2.55 -9.60 12.67
CA ILE A 578 -1.97 -9.77 11.33
C ILE A 578 -3.09 -9.96 10.32
N SER A 579 -2.90 -9.43 9.12
CA SER A 579 -3.87 -9.55 8.03
C SER A 579 -3.94 -10.97 7.50
N GLY A 580 -5.08 -11.33 6.90
CA GLY A 580 -5.28 -12.63 6.27
C GLY A 580 -4.26 -12.92 5.18
N ASN A 581 -3.89 -11.92 4.36
CA ASN A 581 -2.90 -12.05 3.27
C ASN A 581 -1.53 -12.47 3.83
N GLU A 582 -1.10 -11.84 4.92
CA GLU A 582 0.19 -12.12 5.53
C GLU A 582 0.18 -13.44 6.29
N TRP A 583 -0.92 -13.80 6.96
CA TRP A 583 -1.03 -15.12 7.59
C TRP A 583 -1.11 -16.26 6.55
N ASN A 584 -1.73 -16.00 5.40
CA ASN A 584 -1.85 -16.94 4.28
C ASN A 584 -0.49 -17.28 3.64
N THR A 585 0.55 -16.46 3.84
CA THR A 585 1.90 -16.71 3.31
C THR A 585 2.42 -18.11 3.59
N MET A 586 2.05 -18.73 4.72
CA MET A 586 2.39 -20.11 5.05
C MET A 586 1.92 -21.15 4.00
N THR A 587 0.86 -20.85 3.25
CA THR A 587 0.36 -21.70 2.15
C THR A 587 0.99 -21.35 0.79
N ASN A 588 1.61 -20.18 0.66
CA ASN A 588 2.29 -19.72 -0.56
C ASN A 588 3.64 -20.41 -0.79
N PHE A 589 4.11 -21.23 0.14
CA PHE A 589 5.40 -21.91 0.12
C PHE A 589 5.24 -23.42 0.32
N GLN A 590 6.36 -24.15 0.33
CA GLN A 590 6.34 -25.60 0.43
C GLN A 590 5.77 -26.08 1.77
N PRO A 591 5.04 -27.20 1.79
CA PRO A 591 4.74 -28.10 0.67
C PRO A 591 3.43 -27.77 -0.07
N PHE A 592 2.71 -26.71 0.29
CA PHE A 592 1.38 -26.43 -0.27
C PHE A 592 1.43 -25.69 -1.62
N SER A 593 2.48 -24.90 -1.80
CA SER A 593 2.88 -24.30 -3.06
C SER A 593 4.41 -24.35 -3.15
N THR A 594 5.02 -23.79 -4.20
CA THR A 594 6.47 -23.60 -4.22
C THR A 594 6.80 -22.26 -4.84
N ARG A 595 7.86 -21.64 -4.32
CA ARG A 595 8.42 -20.40 -4.87
C ARG A 595 9.89 -20.66 -5.11
N LEU A 596 10.26 -20.68 -6.38
CA LEU A 596 11.57 -21.11 -6.81
C LEU A 596 12.26 -19.99 -7.54
N THR A 597 13.42 -19.59 -7.02
CA THR A 597 14.43 -18.89 -7.81
C THR A 597 15.44 -19.92 -8.25
N PHE A 598 15.65 -20.06 -9.55
CA PHE A 598 16.53 -21.07 -10.11
C PHE A 598 17.97 -20.77 -9.68
N THR A 599 18.57 -21.65 -8.89
CA THR A 599 19.90 -21.47 -8.29
C THR A 599 21.04 -22.02 -9.15
N ASN A 600 20.71 -22.75 -10.22
CA ASN A 600 21.61 -23.38 -11.18
C ASN A 600 21.78 -22.55 -12.47
N ILE A 601 21.85 -21.22 -12.38
CA ILE A 601 22.04 -20.37 -13.56
C ILE A 601 23.46 -20.55 -14.09
N ASN A 602 23.62 -21.36 -15.14
CA ASN A 602 24.85 -21.45 -15.91
C ASN A 602 24.76 -20.51 -17.12
N GLN A 603 25.47 -19.40 -17.04
CA GLN A 603 25.47 -18.37 -18.08
C GLN A 603 26.39 -18.69 -19.27
N LYS A 604 26.78 -19.96 -19.46
CA LYS A 604 27.62 -20.41 -20.58
C LYS A 604 26.82 -21.17 -21.65
N THR A 605 27.38 -21.26 -22.85
CA THR A 605 26.92 -22.16 -23.92
C THR A 605 27.97 -23.20 -24.26
N ASN A 606 27.56 -24.29 -24.93
CA ASN A 606 28.51 -25.13 -25.65
C ASN A 606 29.02 -24.44 -26.93
N ALA A 607 29.94 -25.10 -27.65
CA ALA A 607 30.51 -24.57 -28.90
C ALA A 607 29.48 -24.35 -30.03
N ALA A 608 28.34 -25.05 -30.00
CA ALA A 608 27.24 -24.86 -30.94
C ALA A 608 26.31 -23.69 -30.54
N GLY A 609 26.56 -23.03 -29.41
CA GLY A 609 25.74 -21.93 -28.91
C GLY A 609 24.52 -22.37 -28.09
N VAL A 610 24.41 -23.65 -27.73
CA VAL A 610 23.31 -24.16 -26.89
C VAL A 610 23.58 -23.83 -25.42
N PRO A 611 22.63 -23.20 -24.69
CA PRO A 611 22.76 -22.91 -23.26
C PRO A 611 23.06 -24.15 -22.41
N LEU A 612 23.99 -24.02 -21.46
CA LEU A 612 24.34 -25.09 -20.52
C LEU A 612 23.50 -25.08 -19.24
N GLY A 613 22.66 -24.06 -19.04
CA GLY A 613 21.70 -23.96 -17.93
C GLY A 613 20.35 -23.46 -18.44
N ALA A 614 19.56 -22.87 -17.55
CA ALA A 614 18.27 -22.28 -17.88
C ALA A 614 18.37 -21.31 -19.07
N SER A 615 17.41 -21.39 -19.99
CA SER A 615 17.25 -20.44 -21.09
C SER A 615 15.82 -19.93 -21.20
N LEU A 616 15.61 -18.90 -22.03
CA LEU A 616 14.26 -18.41 -22.34
C LEU A 616 13.40 -19.47 -23.03
N SER A 617 14.01 -20.27 -23.93
CA SER A 617 13.38 -21.41 -24.59
C SER A 617 13.19 -22.63 -23.70
N ASN A 618 14.07 -22.87 -22.73
CA ASN A 618 13.94 -23.98 -21.78
C ASN A 618 14.47 -23.58 -20.39
N PRO A 619 13.62 -23.04 -19.51
CA PRO A 619 14.03 -22.58 -18.18
C PRO A 619 14.44 -23.73 -17.25
N TYR A 620 14.04 -24.97 -17.56
CA TYR A 620 14.29 -26.15 -16.72
C TYR A 620 15.54 -26.93 -17.14
N ASN A 621 16.27 -26.44 -18.15
CA ASN A 621 17.47 -27.10 -18.65
C ASN A 621 18.52 -27.25 -17.53
N ASN A 622 18.96 -28.49 -17.30
CA ASN A 622 19.88 -28.87 -16.21
C ASN A 622 19.42 -28.41 -14.81
N PHE A 623 18.11 -28.30 -14.58
CA PHE A 623 17.56 -27.99 -13.26
C PHE A 623 17.79 -29.14 -12.27
N VAL A 624 18.38 -28.78 -11.12
CA VAL A 624 18.69 -29.72 -10.04
C VAL A 624 17.37 -30.25 -9.46
N GLY A 625 17.16 -31.56 -9.55
CA GLY A 625 15.91 -32.21 -9.11
C GLY A 625 14.82 -32.30 -10.19
N GLY A 626 15.07 -31.82 -11.42
CA GLY A 626 14.13 -31.90 -12.55
C GLY A 626 12.94 -30.94 -12.44
N ASN A 627 12.23 -30.69 -13.57
CA ASN A 627 11.14 -29.71 -13.62
C ASN A 627 10.05 -30.01 -12.57
N PRO A 628 9.85 -29.13 -11.57
CA PRO A 628 8.87 -29.35 -10.52
C PRO A 628 7.46 -28.89 -10.91
N PHE A 629 7.25 -28.40 -12.14
CA PHE A 629 5.99 -27.87 -12.64
C PHE A 629 5.34 -28.83 -13.66
N PRO A 630 4.01 -29.08 -13.60
CA PRO A 630 3.07 -28.54 -12.63
C PRO A 630 3.32 -29.07 -11.21
N TYR A 631 3.20 -28.18 -10.22
CA TYR A 631 3.53 -28.49 -8.83
C TYR A 631 2.43 -29.32 -8.18
N LYS A 632 2.81 -30.45 -7.58
CA LYS A 632 1.89 -31.44 -7.01
C LYS A 632 2.06 -31.66 -5.50
N GLY A 633 2.66 -30.70 -4.79
CA GLY A 633 2.75 -30.73 -3.33
C GLY A 633 3.93 -31.52 -2.75
N THR A 634 5.06 -31.58 -3.48
CA THR A 634 6.30 -32.24 -3.02
C THR A 634 7.36 -31.22 -2.62
N PHE A 635 8.25 -31.57 -1.70
CA PHE A 635 9.41 -30.72 -1.40
C PHE A 635 10.36 -30.70 -2.59
N THR A 636 10.83 -29.51 -2.95
CA THR A 636 11.76 -29.29 -4.06
C THR A 636 13.01 -28.67 -3.50
N THR A 637 14.18 -29.22 -3.83
CA THR A 637 15.46 -28.67 -3.38
C THR A 637 15.59 -27.19 -3.74
N GLY A 638 15.97 -26.37 -2.76
CA GLY A 638 16.06 -24.91 -2.93
C GLY A 638 14.71 -24.16 -2.83
N GLY A 639 13.60 -24.87 -2.65
CA GLY A 639 12.30 -24.26 -2.33
C GLY A 639 12.32 -23.60 -0.94
N GLY A 640 11.76 -22.40 -0.85
CA GLY A 640 11.66 -21.67 0.42
C GLY A 640 10.52 -22.18 1.31
N LEU A 641 10.61 -21.86 2.60
CA LEU A 641 9.53 -21.98 3.57
C LEU A 641 9.19 -20.59 4.13
N PHE A 642 7.92 -20.37 4.45
CA PHE A 642 7.49 -19.23 5.27
C PHE A 642 6.66 -19.71 6.45
N PRO A 643 7.31 -20.26 7.49
CA PRO A 643 6.64 -20.77 8.68
C PRO A 643 6.30 -19.67 9.68
N VAL A 644 5.39 -19.97 10.61
CA VAL A 644 5.19 -19.17 11.84
C VAL A 644 5.99 -19.75 13.00
N ALA A 645 6.56 -18.88 13.83
CA ALA A 645 7.21 -19.29 15.07
C ALA A 645 6.17 -19.81 16.08
N SER A 646 6.42 -20.96 16.69
CA SER A 646 5.49 -21.57 17.66
C SER A 646 5.22 -20.69 18.90
N ASN A 647 6.11 -19.74 19.18
CA ASN A 647 5.99 -18.77 20.28
C ASN A 647 5.55 -17.36 19.81
N PHE A 648 5.01 -17.24 18.60
CA PHE A 648 4.54 -15.96 18.04
C PHE A 648 3.49 -15.30 18.96
N LYS A 649 3.62 -13.99 19.16
CA LYS A 649 2.72 -13.17 19.97
C LYS A 649 2.05 -12.10 19.11
N TRP A 650 0.78 -11.84 19.37
CA TRP A 650 0.06 -10.75 18.73
C TRP A 650 0.72 -9.38 19.03
N PRO A 651 0.73 -8.46 18.05
CA PRO A 651 1.33 -7.14 18.22
C PRO A 651 0.57 -6.34 19.27
N ARG A 652 1.30 -5.58 20.08
CA ARG A 652 0.74 -4.75 21.15
C ARG A 652 1.24 -3.32 21.05
N THR A 653 0.33 -2.37 21.23
CA THR A 653 0.63 -0.94 21.19
C THR A 653 0.21 -0.27 22.49
N TYR A 654 1.10 0.56 23.04
CA TYR A 654 0.81 1.47 24.13
C TYR A 654 0.63 2.87 23.55
N GLN A 655 -0.50 3.50 23.82
CA GLN A 655 -0.72 4.90 23.47
C GLN A 655 -0.81 5.76 24.71
N MET A 656 -0.26 6.97 24.60
CA MET A 656 -0.34 7.98 25.65
C MET A 656 -0.52 9.36 25.03
N ASN A 657 -1.24 10.23 25.72
CA ASN A 657 -1.27 11.65 25.41
C ASN A 657 -1.49 12.52 26.64
N VAL A 658 -1.04 13.76 26.53
CA VAL A 658 -1.39 14.85 27.45
C VAL A 658 -1.64 16.08 26.58
N SER A 659 -2.76 16.76 26.82
CA SER A 659 -3.20 17.89 26.03
C SER A 659 -3.79 19.00 26.88
N VAL A 660 -3.51 20.23 26.49
CA VAL A 660 -4.13 21.44 27.04
C VAL A 660 -4.85 22.16 25.92
N GLN A 661 -6.09 22.58 26.17
CA GLN A 661 -6.89 23.37 25.24
C GLN A 661 -7.42 24.61 25.95
N ARG A 662 -7.35 25.75 25.28
CA ARG A 662 -7.84 27.02 25.81
C ARG A 662 -8.70 27.75 24.78
N GLN A 663 -9.87 28.20 25.21
CA GLN A 663 -10.64 29.22 24.52
C GLN A 663 -9.93 30.58 24.70
N VAL A 664 -9.36 31.10 23.62
CA VAL A 664 -8.56 32.34 23.63
C VAL A 664 -9.46 33.56 23.40
N THR A 665 -10.44 33.43 22.51
CA THR A 665 -11.49 34.43 22.26
C THR A 665 -12.86 33.76 22.28
N LYS A 666 -13.96 34.52 22.10
CA LYS A 666 -15.30 33.92 21.99
C LYS A 666 -15.41 32.88 20.84
N ASP A 667 -14.62 33.03 19.78
CA ASP A 667 -14.73 32.23 18.56
C ASP A 667 -13.50 31.35 18.28
N LEU A 668 -12.37 31.57 18.97
CA LEU A 668 -11.08 30.89 18.75
C LEU A 668 -10.70 29.99 19.92
N VAL A 669 -10.38 28.74 19.61
CA VAL A 669 -9.80 27.75 20.53
C VAL A 669 -8.43 27.33 20.02
N VAL A 670 -7.45 27.27 20.90
CA VAL A 670 -6.09 26.79 20.63
C VAL A 670 -5.75 25.66 21.58
N GLY A 671 -5.06 24.63 21.09
CA GLY A 671 -4.61 23.52 21.91
C GLY A 671 -3.22 23.05 21.55
N ALA A 672 -2.57 22.40 22.51
CA ALA A 672 -1.31 21.69 22.33
C ALA A 672 -1.42 20.31 22.99
N ALA A 673 -0.88 19.29 22.34
CA ALA A 673 -0.87 17.92 22.83
C ALA A 673 0.48 17.25 22.58
N TYR A 674 0.99 16.55 23.58
CA TYR A 674 2.01 15.52 23.39
C TYR A 674 1.30 14.19 23.12
N VAL A 675 1.75 13.47 22.10
CA VAL A 675 1.25 12.14 21.71
C VAL A 675 2.43 11.18 21.60
N GLY A 676 2.32 10.03 22.29
CA GLY A 676 3.30 8.95 22.24
C GLY A 676 2.65 7.62 21.87
N THR A 677 3.34 6.84 21.03
CA THR A 677 2.93 5.48 20.63
C THR A 677 4.14 4.56 20.70
N GLU A 678 4.02 3.48 21.46
CA GLU A 678 5.06 2.45 21.63
C GLU A 678 4.50 1.10 21.18
N SER A 679 4.96 0.60 20.04
CA SER A 679 4.54 -0.69 19.48
C SER A 679 5.60 -1.77 19.75
N ARG A 680 5.15 -2.96 20.17
CA ARG A 680 5.98 -4.11 20.55
C ARG A 680 5.40 -5.40 19.95
N ASN A 681 6.25 -6.42 19.85
CA ASN A 681 5.92 -7.71 19.24
C ASN A 681 5.39 -7.55 17.81
N LEU A 682 5.89 -6.57 17.06
CA LEU A 682 5.51 -6.39 15.68
C LEU A 682 6.06 -7.57 14.85
N PRO A 683 5.28 -8.09 13.89
CA PRO A 683 5.67 -9.23 13.10
C PRO A 683 6.75 -8.88 12.08
N PHE A 684 7.68 -9.79 11.86
CA PHE A 684 8.68 -9.71 10.80
C PHE A 684 9.13 -11.10 10.36
N GLY A 685 9.20 -11.30 9.05
CA GLY A 685 9.74 -12.50 8.44
C GLY A 685 11.26 -12.45 8.40
N ARG A 686 11.91 -13.23 9.26
CA ARG A 686 13.38 -13.33 9.31
C ARG A 686 13.82 -14.59 8.58
N ASP A 687 14.77 -14.50 7.64
CA ASP A 687 15.40 -15.71 7.11
C ASP A 687 16.29 -16.33 8.21
N ILE A 688 15.81 -17.38 8.85
CA ILE A 688 16.56 -18.12 9.87
C ILE A 688 17.44 -19.22 9.26
N ASN A 689 17.28 -19.48 7.96
CA ASN A 689 18.16 -20.36 7.18
C ASN A 689 19.14 -19.54 6.35
N TYR A 690 19.45 -18.32 6.81
CA TYR A 690 20.36 -17.37 6.18
C TYR A 690 21.72 -18.04 5.88
N PRO A 691 22.27 -17.88 4.66
CA PRO A 691 23.51 -18.54 4.28
C PRO A 691 24.70 -18.03 5.10
N VAL A 692 25.46 -18.94 5.69
CA VAL A 692 26.63 -18.58 6.47
C VAL A 692 27.77 -18.23 5.52
N LEU A 693 28.44 -17.11 5.76
CA LEU A 693 29.60 -16.72 4.97
C LEU A 693 30.77 -17.67 5.22
N THR A 694 31.44 -18.08 4.14
CA THR A 694 32.69 -18.85 4.20
C THR A 694 33.75 -18.22 3.29
N PRO A 695 35.06 -18.52 3.46
CA PRO A 695 36.11 -18.03 2.57
C PRO A 695 35.94 -18.42 1.09
N THR A 696 35.13 -19.45 0.82
CA THR A 696 34.80 -19.94 -0.53
C THR A 696 33.42 -19.47 -1.01
N ALA A 697 32.83 -18.47 -0.35
CA ALA A 697 31.53 -17.93 -0.73
C ALA A 697 31.60 -17.26 -2.10
N THR A 698 30.54 -17.47 -2.89
CA THR A 698 30.32 -16.81 -4.18
C THR A 698 28.84 -16.46 -4.30
N SER A 699 28.52 -15.59 -5.26
CA SER A 699 27.14 -15.23 -5.61
C SER A 699 26.41 -16.30 -6.44
N ALA A 700 27.05 -17.45 -6.71
CA ALA A 700 26.41 -18.55 -7.40
C ALA A 700 25.32 -19.18 -6.53
N GLY A 701 24.10 -19.33 -7.08
CA GLY A 701 22.95 -19.84 -6.32
C GLY A 701 23.18 -21.20 -5.66
N ALA A 702 23.89 -22.13 -6.33
CA ALA A 702 24.25 -23.42 -5.75
C ALA A 702 25.19 -23.29 -4.54
N ASN A 703 26.14 -22.34 -4.58
CA ASN A 703 27.02 -22.04 -3.44
C ASN A 703 26.25 -21.39 -2.29
N ILE A 704 25.34 -20.45 -2.58
CA ILE A 704 24.44 -19.85 -1.59
C ILE A 704 23.61 -20.93 -0.90
N LEU A 705 22.97 -21.82 -1.67
CA LEU A 705 22.16 -22.92 -1.13
C LEU A 705 22.98 -23.87 -0.25
N ALA A 706 24.18 -24.26 -0.69
CA ALA A 706 25.06 -25.17 0.06
C ALA A 706 25.57 -24.59 1.39
N ARG A 707 25.58 -23.25 1.53
CA ARG A 707 26.01 -22.54 2.76
C ARG A 707 24.87 -22.30 3.74
N ARG A 708 23.63 -22.66 3.40
CA ARG A 708 22.49 -22.55 4.32
C ARG A 708 22.60 -23.63 5.41
N PRO A 709 22.28 -23.32 6.67
CA PRO A 709 22.28 -24.32 7.76
C PRO A 709 21.50 -25.60 7.44
N ASN A 710 20.40 -25.48 6.70
CA ASN A 710 19.67 -26.59 6.11
C ASN A 710 19.61 -26.44 4.58
N PRO A 711 20.51 -27.12 3.82
CA PRO A 711 20.62 -26.95 2.37
C PRO A 711 19.48 -27.63 1.58
N LEU A 712 18.58 -28.35 2.24
CA LEU A 712 17.37 -28.90 1.60
C LEU A 712 16.36 -27.79 1.28
N PHE A 713 16.39 -26.69 2.03
CA PHE A 713 15.54 -25.53 1.84
C PHE A 713 16.33 -24.34 1.26
N GLY A 714 15.63 -23.50 0.50
CA GLY A 714 16.05 -22.13 0.27
C GLY A 714 15.93 -21.27 1.53
N ALA A 715 15.48 -20.03 1.40
CA ALA A 715 15.17 -19.21 2.57
C ALA A 715 14.08 -19.84 3.44
N VAL A 716 14.29 -19.83 4.77
CA VAL A 716 13.26 -20.17 5.75
C VAL A 716 12.89 -18.87 6.45
N THR A 717 11.93 -18.16 5.87
CA THR A 717 11.47 -16.87 6.37
C THR A 717 10.54 -17.11 7.54
N LEU A 718 11.06 -17.23 8.76
CA LEU A 718 10.24 -17.48 9.95
C LEU A 718 9.53 -16.19 10.37
N LEU A 719 8.19 -16.22 10.43
CA LEU A 719 7.38 -15.13 10.98
C LEU A 719 7.55 -15.08 12.49
N GLN A 720 8.25 -14.07 12.98
CA GLN A 720 8.51 -13.84 14.40
C GLN A 720 7.85 -12.55 14.88
N SER A 721 7.66 -12.41 16.20
CA SER A 721 7.05 -11.25 16.85
C SER A 721 8.07 -10.53 17.74
N ASP A 722 9.17 -10.06 17.16
CA ASP A 722 10.34 -9.52 17.88
C ASP A 722 10.69 -8.07 17.50
N GLN A 723 9.84 -7.40 16.72
CA GLN A 723 10.10 -6.03 16.25
C GLN A 723 9.35 -4.95 17.05
N SER A 724 9.82 -3.70 16.92
CA SER A 724 9.28 -2.55 17.64
C SER A 724 9.27 -1.27 16.79
N ALA A 725 8.35 -0.38 17.11
CA ALA A 725 8.27 0.97 16.54
C ALA A 725 7.85 1.97 17.61
N ASN A 726 8.36 3.20 17.52
CA ASN A 726 8.14 4.24 18.52
C ASN A 726 7.84 5.57 17.81
N TYR A 727 6.87 6.31 18.33
CA TYR A 727 6.50 7.62 17.82
C TYR A 727 6.27 8.59 18.96
N HIS A 728 6.82 9.80 18.81
CA HIS A 728 6.55 10.93 19.69
C HIS A 728 6.26 12.17 18.85
N GLY A 729 5.21 12.91 19.20
CA GLY A 729 4.85 14.14 18.51
C GLY A 729 4.21 15.19 19.39
N LEU A 730 4.55 16.45 19.12
CA LEU A 730 3.81 17.63 19.56
C LEU A 730 2.78 17.97 18.48
N GLN A 731 1.51 18.10 18.87
CA GLN A 731 0.40 18.49 18.00
C GLN A 731 -0.22 19.78 18.51
N VAL A 732 -0.20 20.81 17.68
CA VAL A 732 -0.85 22.09 17.93
C VAL A 732 -2.11 22.17 17.08
N THR A 733 -3.23 22.52 17.69
CA THR A 733 -4.53 22.66 17.03
C THR A 733 -5.06 24.08 17.21
N SER A 734 -5.72 24.61 16.20
CA SER A 734 -6.38 25.92 16.27
C SER A 734 -7.67 25.86 15.47
N ALA A 735 -8.78 26.23 16.09
CA ALA A 735 -10.10 26.16 15.48
C ALA A 735 -10.86 27.46 15.73
N MET A 736 -11.36 28.07 14.66
CA MET A 736 -12.19 29.25 14.73
C MET A 736 -13.59 28.97 14.18
N ARG A 737 -14.60 29.17 15.02
CA ARG A 737 -16.01 29.14 14.60
C ARG A 737 -16.28 30.29 13.63
N MET A 738 -17.39 30.19 12.89
CA MET A 738 -17.77 31.23 11.93
C MET A 738 -17.89 32.58 12.64
N SER A 739 -16.99 33.51 12.33
CA SER A 739 -16.93 34.86 12.88
C SER A 739 -16.61 35.82 11.75
N HIS A 740 -17.42 36.87 11.58
CA HIS A 740 -17.28 37.86 10.50
C HIS A 740 -16.98 37.22 9.14
N HIS A 741 -17.80 36.24 8.72
CA HIS A 741 -17.71 35.55 7.42
C HIS A 741 -16.57 34.54 7.26
N LEU A 742 -15.82 34.27 8.33
CA LEU A 742 -14.65 33.41 8.29
C LEU A 742 -14.73 32.25 9.29
N THR A 743 -14.30 31.06 8.87
CA THR A 743 -14.04 29.92 9.75
C THR A 743 -12.78 29.17 9.30
N PHE A 744 -12.04 28.57 10.23
CA PHE A 744 -10.88 27.75 9.88
C PHE A 744 -10.58 26.68 10.94
N ASN A 745 -9.87 25.63 10.50
CA ASN A 745 -9.18 24.69 11.37
C ASN A 745 -7.74 24.55 10.87
N ALA A 746 -6.77 24.67 11.77
CA ALA A 746 -5.35 24.55 11.48
C ALA A 746 -4.68 23.56 12.45
N PHE A 747 -3.74 22.79 11.92
CA PHE A 747 -3.04 21.72 12.61
C PHE A 747 -1.56 21.79 12.28
N TYR A 748 -0.72 21.68 13.29
CA TYR A 748 0.72 21.55 13.14
C TYR A 748 1.23 20.40 14.00
N THR A 749 2.01 19.50 13.41
CA THR A 749 2.64 18.37 14.09
C THR A 749 4.16 18.47 13.93
N TYR A 750 4.87 18.36 15.05
CA TYR A 750 6.30 18.11 15.09
C TYR A 750 6.55 16.74 15.68
N SER A 751 7.11 15.80 14.90
CA SER A 751 7.17 14.38 15.31
C SER A 751 8.49 13.67 14.96
N LYS A 752 8.69 12.50 15.56
CA LYS A 752 9.71 11.53 15.16
C LYS A 752 9.13 10.12 15.23
N THR A 753 9.39 9.32 14.20
CA THR A 753 9.10 7.89 14.14
C THR A 753 10.39 7.09 13.98
N LEU A 754 10.59 6.06 14.81
CA LEU A 754 11.68 5.10 14.69
C LEU A 754 11.12 3.68 14.60
N SER A 755 11.74 2.81 13.79
CA SER A 755 11.40 1.38 13.74
C SER A 755 12.66 0.50 13.76
N SER A 756 12.57 -0.68 14.37
CA SER A 756 13.68 -1.63 14.45
C SER A 756 14.04 -2.20 13.08
N VAL A 757 13.05 -2.47 12.23
CA VAL A 757 13.20 -2.93 10.84
C VAL A 757 12.24 -2.13 9.93
N GLU A 758 12.22 -2.44 8.63
CA GLU A 758 11.23 -1.88 7.69
C GLU A 758 9.83 -2.41 8.04
N LEU A 759 9.00 -1.56 8.65
CA LEU A 759 7.66 -1.92 9.15
C LEU A 759 6.53 -1.11 8.48
N TYR A 760 6.84 -0.37 7.40
CA TYR A 760 5.88 0.46 6.67
C TYR A 760 5.65 0.01 5.21
N ASN A 761 6.04 -1.21 4.87
CA ASN A 761 6.01 -1.80 3.52
C ASN A 761 4.78 -2.66 3.20
N SER A 762 3.73 -2.65 4.05
CA SER A 762 2.46 -3.38 3.87
C SER A 762 2.54 -4.91 3.81
N THR A 763 3.68 -5.48 4.19
CA THR A 763 3.92 -6.91 4.32
C THR A 763 4.71 -7.19 5.60
N THR A 764 4.71 -8.44 6.04
CA THR A 764 5.59 -8.95 7.08
C THR A 764 7.01 -9.25 6.55
N GLN A 765 7.20 -9.25 5.23
CA GLN A 765 8.46 -9.57 4.54
C GLN A 765 9.30 -8.32 4.21
N GLY A 766 9.76 -7.61 5.24
CA GLY A 766 10.74 -6.53 5.02
C GLY A 766 12.14 -7.07 4.72
N LEU A 767 12.95 -6.23 4.06
CA LEU A 767 14.34 -6.54 3.79
C LEU A 767 15.21 -6.12 4.99
N ALA A 768 16.23 -6.91 5.27
CA ALA A 768 17.31 -6.55 6.20
C ALA A 768 18.65 -6.85 5.52
N GLN A 769 19.58 -5.90 5.55
CA GLN A 769 20.92 -6.08 4.99
C GLN A 769 21.60 -7.31 5.58
N ASN A 770 21.41 -7.54 6.89
CA ASN A 770 22.00 -8.68 7.57
C ASN A 770 20.98 -9.32 8.53
N TYR A 771 20.38 -10.44 8.12
CA TYR A 771 19.41 -11.16 8.95
C TYR A 771 20.02 -11.81 10.19
N SER A 772 21.35 -11.90 10.31
CA SER A 772 22.01 -12.34 11.54
C SER A 772 22.09 -11.21 12.58
N ASN A 773 22.06 -9.94 12.16
CA ASN A 773 22.17 -8.76 13.02
C ASN A 773 21.14 -7.66 12.69
N LEU A 774 19.88 -7.87 13.09
CA LEU A 774 18.81 -6.90 12.85
C LEU A 774 18.96 -5.56 13.59
N ALA A 775 19.93 -5.42 14.52
CA ALA A 775 20.17 -4.15 15.19
C ALA A 775 20.65 -3.06 14.21
N GLU A 776 21.31 -3.47 13.11
CA GLU A 776 21.77 -2.58 12.05
C GLU A 776 20.63 -1.96 11.25
N GLU A 777 19.43 -2.52 11.32
CA GLU A 777 18.26 -2.01 10.63
C GLU A 777 17.64 -0.82 11.34
N LYS A 778 17.89 -0.62 12.63
CA LYS A 778 17.20 0.43 13.40
C LYS A 778 17.44 1.82 12.78
N GLY A 779 16.37 2.51 12.43
CA GLY A 779 16.44 3.82 11.79
C GLY A 779 15.11 4.58 11.83
N ALA A 780 15.03 5.71 11.14
CA ALA A 780 13.77 6.41 10.92
C ALA A 780 12.76 5.49 10.22
N GLY A 781 11.49 5.58 10.61
CA GLY A 781 10.42 4.87 9.90
C GLY A 781 10.20 5.49 8.51
N ASP A 782 9.76 4.71 7.52
CA ASP A 782 9.60 5.20 6.13
C ASP A 782 8.52 6.28 5.99
N SER A 783 7.63 6.38 6.98
CA SER A 783 6.60 7.42 7.08
C SER A 783 6.96 8.56 8.04
N ASP A 784 8.20 8.61 8.54
CA ASP A 784 8.68 9.69 9.40
C ASP A 784 8.55 11.03 8.70
N GLN A 785 7.82 11.95 9.35
CA GLN A 785 7.64 13.32 8.90
C GLN A 785 7.89 14.22 10.10
N ARG A 786 8.93 15.04 9.99
CA ARG A 786 9.38 15.90 11.09
C ARG A 786 8.42 17.03 11.34
N HIS A 787 7.90 17.65 10.28
CA HIS A 787 6.96 18.76 10.33
C HIS A 787 5.79 18.48 9.40
N VAL A 788 4.57 18.62 9.90
CA VAL A 788 3.33 18.53 9.10
C VAL A 788 2.42 19.68 9.48
N PHE A 789 1.95 20.43 8.51
CA PHE A 789 0.99 21.52 8.67
C PHE A 789 -0.19 21.30 7.71
N SER A 790 -1.41 21.38 8.23
CA SER A 790 -2.60 21.42 7.41
C SER A 790 -3.58 22.48 7.92
N MET A 791 -4.20 23.20 7.00
CA MET A 791 -5.19 24.22 7.34
C MET A 791 -6.34 24.16 6.34
N SER A 792 -7.55 24.11 6.86
CA SER A 792 -8.77 24.31 6.09
C SER A 792 -9.39 25.65 6.48
N PHE A 793 -9.83 26.40 5.49
CA PHE A 793 -10.36 27.74 5.63
C PHE A 793 -11.67 27.82 4.84
N THR A 794 -12.63 28.61 5.29
CA THR A 794 -13.81 28.94 4.49
C THR A 794 -14.20 30.39 4.73
N TYR A 795 -14.29 31.14 3.63
CA TYR A 795 -14.68 32.55 3.62
C TYR A 795 -15.92 32.75 2.75
N ARG A 796 -16.92 33.47 3.30
CA ARG A 796 -18.23 33.68 2.67
C ARG A 796 -18.60 35.16 2.66
N PRO A 797 -18.26 35.93 1.60
CA PRO A 797 -18.47 37.37 1.54
C PRO A 797 -19.95 37.77 1.35
N ASP A 798 -20.82 37.33 2.25
CA ASP A 798 -22.26 37.60 2.26
C ASP A 798 -22.55 38.94 2.98
N TYR A 799 -21.92 40.03 2.51
CA TYR A 799 -21.97 41.36 3.15
C TYR A 799 -23.28 42.12 2.91
N PHE A 800 -24.02 41.78 1.86
CA PHE A 800 -25.19 42.56 1.45
C PHE A 800 -26.48 42.00 2.06
N GLY A 801 -27.09 42.77 2.97
CA GLY A 801 -28.32 42.39 3.67
C GLY A 801 -29.59 42.62 2.85
N LYS A 802 -30.76 42.49 3.52
CA LYS A 802 -32.07 42.71 2.88
C LYS A 802 -32.25 44.13 2.33
N ASN A 803 -31.59 45.12 2.94
CA ASN A 803 -31.72 46.55 2.61
C ASN A 803 -30.69 47.03 1.57
N SER A 804 -29.81 46.14 1.09
CA SER A 804 -28.84 46.47 0.04
C SER A 804 -29.49 46.41 -1.35
N ASN A 805 -28.86 47.05 -2.34
CA ASN A 805 -29.29 46.96 -3.74
C ASN A 805 -29.45 45.49 -4.16
N ALA A 806 -30.63 45.15 -4.71
CA ALA A 806 -30.98 43.77 -5.03
C ALA A 806 -30.00 43.14 -6.05
N VAL A 807 -29.57 43.89 -7.05
CA VAL A 807 -28.60 43.42 -8.06
C VAL A 807 -27.26 43.12 -7.40
N LEU A 808 -26.73 44.05 -6.59
CA LEU A 808 -25.47 43.83 -5.85
C LEU A 808 -25.57 42.61 -4.93
N ARG A 809 -26.68 42.46 -4.21
CA ARG A 809 -26.94 41.30 -3.34
C ARG A 809 -26.97 39.98 -4.12
N HIS A 810 -27.65 39.94 -5.26
CA HIS A 810 -27.74 38.72 -6.07
C HIS A 810 -26.43 38.35 -6.77
N VAL A 811 -25.60 39.35 -7.14
CA VAL A 811 -24.32 39.12 -7.82
C VAL A 811 -23.20 38.76 -6.85
N LEU A 812 -23.12 39.46 -5.71
CA LEU A 812 -21.96 39.42 -4.80
C LEU A 812 -22.12 38.45 -3.62
N ASN A 813 -23.34 38.13 -3.17
CA ASN A 813 -23.55 37.10 -2.14
C ASN A 813 -23.60 35.69 -2.74
N GLY A 814 -23.53 34.68 -1.87
CA GLY A 814 -23.65 33.27 -2.20
C GLY A 814 -22.33 32.61 -2.58
N TRP A 815 -21.23 33.37 -2.62
CA TRP A 815 -19.89 32.84 -2.87
C TRP A 815 -19.29 32.21 -1.60
N SER A 816 -18.50 31.15 -1.80
CA SER A 816 -17.69 30.53 -0.76
C SER A 816 -16.32 30.18 -1.33
N PHE A 817 -15.26 30.57 -0.61
CA PHE A 817 -13.87 30.27 -0.93
C PHE A 817 -13.31 29.34 0.13
N SER A 818 -12.89 28.15 -0.27
CA SER A 818 -12.47 27.09 0.63
C SER A 818 -11.12 26.47 0.22
N PRO A 819 -9.98 27.09 0.56
CA PRO A 819 -8.68 26.49 0.39
C PRO A 819 -8.35 25.50 1.51
N ILE A 820 -7.58 24.48 1.13
CA ILE A 820 -6.85 23.57 1.99
C ILE A 820 -5.36 23.77 1.71
N ILE A 821 -4.61 24.19 2.73
CA ILE A 821 -3.16 24.33 2.67
C ILE A 821 -2.57 23.08 3.32
N LYS A 822 -1.63 22.41 2.64
CA LYS A 822 -0.87 21.27 3.18
C LYS A 822 0.61 21.51 2.97
N MET A 823 1.40 21.36 4.03
CA MET A 823 2.86 21.43 3.98
C MET A 823 3.45 20.32 4.86
N ARG A 824 4.50 19.65 4.39
CA ARG A 824 5.24 18.67 5.21
C ARG A 824 6.71 18.59 4.82
N SER A 825 7.55 18.17 5.76
CA SER A 825 8.93 17.79 5.47
C SER A 825 9.00 16.58 4.52
N GLY A 826 10.16 16.36 3.92
CA GLY A 826 10.38 15.18 3.09
C GLY A 826 10.32 13.88 3.87
N LEU A 827 10.15 12.78 3.14
CA LEU A 827 10.23 11.43 3.68
C LEU A 827 11.68 10.94 3.66
N PRO A 828 12.10 10.12 4.63
CA PRO A 828 13.44 9.58 4.63
C PRO A 828 13.62 8.51 3.54
N PHE A 829 14.86 8.24 3.15
CA PHE A 829 15.21 7.19 2.20
C PHE A 829 16.58 6.56 2.52
N THR A 830 16.78 5.33 2.06
CA THR A 830 18.03 4.57 2.23
C THR A 830 18.85 4.58 0.94
N VAL A 831 20.17 4.78 1.06
CA VAL A 831 21.10 4.70 -0.06
C VAL A 831 21.59 3.25 -0.20
N THR A 832 21.31 2.63 -1.34
CA THR A 832 21.57 1.21 -1.60
C THR A 832 22.85 0.99 -2.39
N ASN A 833 23.39 -0.22 -2.30
CA ASN A 833 24.67 -0.63 -2.88
C ASN A 833 24.64 -0.91 -4.40
N GLY A 834 23.72 -0.32 -5.16
CA GLY A 834 23.78 -0.46 -6.61
C GLY A 834 23.38 -1.84 -7.17
N ASN A 835 22.48 -2.57 -6.49
CA ASN A 835 22.11 -3.96 -6.79
C ASN A 835 23.30 -4.95 -6.73
N VAL A 836 24.29 -4.69 -5.88
CA VAL A 836 25.41 -5.61 -5.62
C VAL A 836 25.18 -6.32 -4.29
N ASP A 837 25.20 -7.64 -4.36
CA ASP A 837 25.28 -8.58 -3.23
C ASP A 837 26.76 -8.65 -2.78
N ALA A 838 27.16 -7.71 -1.93
CA ALA A 838 28.51 -7.58 -1.40
C ALA A 838 28.77 -8.47 -0.19
N ASN A 839 27.72 -8.90 0.51
CA ASN A 839 27.82 -9.83 1.63
C ASN A 839 27.62 -11.31 1.23
N LEU A 840 27.33 -11.58 -0.05
CA LEU A 840 27.18 -12.90 -0.66
C LEU A 840 26.08 -13.72 0.01
N ASP A 841 24.97 -13.08 0.38
CA ASP A 841 23.82 -13.75 0.99
C ASP A 841 22.76 -14.17 -0.05
N GLY A 842 22.96 -13.80 -1.32
CA GLY A 842 22.03 -14.03 -2.42
C GLY A 842 20.98 -12.94 -2.59
N SER A 843 21.07 -11.84 -1.87
CA SER A 843 20.21 -10.67 -1.92
C SER A 843 21.02 -9.42 -2.27
N THR A 844 20.38 -8.45 -2.90
CA THR A 844 21.05 -7.21 -3.37
C THR A 844 20.57 -5.98 -2.59
N ASN A 845 20.14 -6.20 -1.35
CA ASN A 845 19.57 -5.21 -0.44
C ASN A 845 20.62 -4.51 0.45
N ASP A 846 21.91 -4.73 0.18
CA ASP A 846 23.00 -4.06 0.87
C ASP A 846 22.90 -2.53 0.77
N ARG A 847 23.31 -1.85 1.83
CA ARG A 847 23.45 -0.40 1.88
C ARG A 847 24.86 0.01 1.45
N ALA A 848 24.99 1.26 1.02
CA ALA A 848 26.27 1.82 0.60
C ALA A 848 27.25 2.04 1.77
N GLN A 849 28.55 2.12 1.48
CA GLN A 849 29.53 2.70 2.40
C GLN A 849 29.37 4.22 2.43
N LEU A 850 29.22 4.79 3.62
CA LEU A 850 29.36 6.19 3.91
C LEU A 850 30.83 6.51 4.25
N VAL A 851 31.47 7.28 3.37
CA VAL A 851 32.90 7.64 3.43
C VAL A 851 33.14 9.14 3.65
N GLY A 852 32.08 9.93 3.78
CA GLY A 852 32.15 11.37 4.01
C GLY A 852 30.83 11.95 4.51
N ASN A 853 30.72 13.29 4.52
CA ASN A 853 29.46 13.97 4.88
C ASN A 853 28.45 13.87 3.73
N PRO A 854 27.28 13.22 3.92
CA PRO A 854 26.33 13.02 2.84
C PRO A 854 25.44 14.26 2.57
N HIS A 855 25.52 15.30 3.39
CA HIS A 855 24.69 16.49 3.26
C HIS A 855 25.33 17.56 2.38
N LEU A 856 24.47 18.33 1.70
CA LEU A 856 24.81 19.55 0.99
C LEU A 856 24.13 20.72 1.67
N ASP A 857 24.77 21.89 1.67
CA ASP A 857 24.16 23.11 2.23
C ASP A 857 22.99 23.61 1.39
N HIS A 858 23.07 23.44 0.06
CA HIS A 858 22.09 23.90 -0.91
C HIS A 858 21.75 22.82 -1.94
N PRO A 859 20.95 21.81 -1.55
CA PRO A 859 20.59 20.72 -2.45
C PRO A 859 19.72 21.23 -3.62
N THR A 860 19.93 20.66 -4.80
CA THR A 860 19.15 20.94 -6.02
C THR A 860 18.55 19.65 -6.57
N ALA A 861 17.64 19.74 -7.54
CA ALA A 861 17.10 18.55 -8.18
C ALA A 861 18.18 17.73 -8.92
N GLN A 862 19.26 18.38 -9.38
CA GLN A 862 20.39 17.75 -10.07
C GLN A 862 21.41 17.15 -9.10
N GLN A 863 21.41 17.57 -7.84
CA GLN A 863 22.29 17.05 -6.81
C GLN A 863 21.64 17.28 -5.44
N TRP A 864 20.85 16.30 -4.99
CA TRP A 864 20.06 16.41 -3.76
C TRP A 864 20.88 16.08 -2.50
N PHE A 865 21.90 15.25 -2.64
CA PHE A 865 22.83 14.89 -1.57
C PHE A 865 24.25 14.76 -2.12
N ASN A 866 25.24 14.74 -1.23
CA ASN A 866 26.62 14.57 -1.62
C ASN A 866 26.87 13.13 -2.07
N THR A 867 26.81 12.89 -3.38
CA THR A 867 27.03 11.57 -3.97
C THR A 867 28.44 11.04 -3.74
N ALA A 868 29.44 11.90 -3.57
CA ALA A 868 30.82 11.50 -3.28
C ALA A 868 31.02 10.98 -1.85
N ALA A 869 30.05 11.21 -0.96
CA ALA A 869 30.07 10.63 0.38
C ALA A 869 29.71 9.14 0.40
N PHE A 870 29.28 8.58 -0.73
CA PHE A 870 28.87 7.18 -0.83
C PHE A 870 29.76 6.42 -1.80
N ALA A 871 30.20 5.24 -1.38
CA ALA A 871 30.93 4.29 -2.20
C ALA A 871 30.19 2.95 -2.25
N GLN A 872 30.31 2.27 -3.39
CA GLN A 872 29.78 0.91 -3.53
C GLN A 872 30.67 -0.06 -2.74
N ASN A 873 30.07 -0.94 -1.95
CA ASN A 873 30.75 -2.07 -1.34
C ASN A 873 31.24 -3.00 -2.45
N LYS A 874 32.46 -3.51 -2.32
CA LYS A 874 33.03 -4.47 -3.26
C LYS A 874 32.99 -5.85 -2.64
N VAL A 875 32.58 -6.85 -3.42
CA VAL A 875 32.84 -8.24 -3.08
C VAL A 875 34.36 -8.43 -3.02
N VAL A 876 34.91 -8.65 -1.82
CA VAL A 876 36.30 -9.06 -1.64
C VAL A 876 36.27 -10.59 -1.54
N THR A 877 37.10 -11.28 -2.33
CA THR A 877 37.13 -12.75 -2.34
C THR A 877 37.28 -13.30 -0.92
N GLY A 878 36.28 -14.03 -0.44
CA GLY A 878 36.25 -14.65 0.88
C GLY A 878 35.90 -13.72 2.05
N VAL A 879 35.56 -12.45 1.83
CA VAL A 879 35.16 -11.49 2.87
C VAL A 879 33.89 -10.74 2.44
N ALA A 880 32.79 -10.97 3.15
CA ALA A 880 31.56 -10.17 3.02
C ALA A 880 31.81 -8.75 3.50
N THR A 881 31.21 -7.78 2.82
CA THR A 881 31.20 -6.40 3.29
C THR A 881 29.78 -5.86 3.34
N ASP A 882 29.28 -5.72 4.57
CA ASP A 882 28.03 -5.01 4.84
C ASP A 882 28.23 -3.50 4.71
N GLY A 883 27.17 -2.79 4.30
CA GLY A 883 27.13 -1.34 4.29
C GLY A 883 27.18 -0.74 5.69
N ASN A 884 27.95 0.33 5.89
CA ASN A 884 28.00 1.05 7.17
C ASN A 884 27.00 2.22 7.27
N SER A 885 26.30 2.56 6.18
CA SER A 885 25.29 3.63 6.21
C SER A 885 24.03 3.18 6.93
N ALA A 886 23.47 4.07 7.76
CA ALA A 886 22.25 3.77 8.50
C ALA A 886 21.02 3.73 7.56
N ARG A 887 19.99 2.95 7.94
CA ARG A 887 18.71 2.93 7.23
C ARG A 887 18.07 4.32 7.36
N ASN A 888 17.53 4.84 6.27
CA ASN A 888 16.74 6.07 6.25
C ASN A 888 17.50 7.29 6.80
N LEU A 889 18.80 7.37 6.47
CA LEU A 889 19.73 8.42 6.93
C LEU A 889 19.42 9.80 6.35
N LEU A 890 18.94 9.88 5.10
CA LEU A 890 18.71 11.12 4.36
C LEU A 890 17.23 11.37 4.12
N TYR A 891 16.85 12.64 3.92
CA TYR A 891 15.46 13.06 3.65
C TYR A 891 15.31 13.65 2.25
N GLY A 892 14.21 13.30 1.58
CA GLY A 892 13.84 13.86 0.28
C GLY A 892 13.30 15.29 0.36
N PRO A 893 12.82 15.84 -0.78
CA PRO A 893 12.15 17.12 -0.82
C PRO A 893 10.88 17.17 0.02
N GLY A 894 10.62 18.33 0.62
CA GLY A 894 9.34 18.62 1.28
C GLY A 894 8.19 18.71 0.28
N TYR A 895 6.97 18.68 0.80
CA TYR A 895 5.73 18.79 0.02
C TYR A 895 4.93 20.01 0.45
N LYS A 896 4.40 20.76 -0.52
CA LYS A 896 3.54 21.92 -0.32
C LYS A 896 2.47 22.01 -1.42
N THR A 897 1.22 22.16 -1.03
CA THR A 897 0.11 22.36 -1.97
C THR A 897 -0.96 23.25 -1.37
N VAL A 898 -1.71 23.90 -2.26
CA VAL A 898 -2.99 24.53 -1.93
C VAL A 898 -4.04 23.91 -2.85
N ASP A 899 -4.98 23.20 -2.25
CA ASP A 899 -6.17 22.72 -2.94
C ASP A 899 -7.29 23.74 -2.72
N LEU A 900 -7.99 24.17 -3.76
CA LEU A 900 -8.94 25.29 -3.70
C LEU A 900 -10.30 24.87 -4.23
N ALA A 901 -11.36 25.13 -3.46
CA ALA A 901 -12.73 25.14 -3.96
C ALA A 901 -13.31 26.55 -3.93
N ILE A 902 -13.91 26.96 -5.06
CA ILE A 902 -14.74 28.15 -5.17
C ILE A 902 -16.13 27.67 -5.54
N SER A 903 -17.15 28.10 -4.80
CA SER A 903 -18.53 27.75 -5.09
C SER A 903 -19.46 28.94 -4.99
N ARG A 904 -20.54 28.88 -5.76
CA ARG A 904 -21.64 29.86 -5.66
C ARG A 904 -22.98 29.15 -5.51
N ASP A 905 -23.75 29.67 -4.57
CA ASP A 905 -25.10 29.25 -4.24
C ASP A 905 -26.14 30.15 -4.92
N PHE A 906 -27.04 29.55 -5.69
CA PHE A 906 -28.21 30.18 -6.28
C PHE A 906 -29.46 29.62 -5.61
N SER A 907 -30.13 30.44 -4.79
CA SER A 907 -31.44 30.09 -4.23
C SER A 907 -32.51 30.33 -5.29
N LEU A 908 -33.08 29.26 -5.84
CA LEU A 908 -34.13 29.34 -6.86
C LEU A 908 -35.51 29.51 -6.22
N THR A 909 -35.74 28.80 -5.11
CA THR A 909 -36.88 28.98 -4.22
C THR A 909 -36.40 28.89 -2.76
N GLU A 910 -37.30 28.93 -1.79
CA GLU A 910 -36.95 28.70 -0.38
C GLU A 910 -36.42 27.29 -0.11
N ARG A 911 -36.81 26.30 -0.93
CA ARG A 911 -36.45 24.88 -0.77
C ARG A 911 -35.44 24.40 -1.81
N VAL A 912 -35.43 25.01 -3.00
CA VAL A 912 -34.60 24.59 -4.13
C VAL A 912 -33.38 25.49 -4.27
N LYS A 913 -32.21 24.85 -4.30
CA LYS A 913 -30.90 25.52 -4.37
C LYS A 913 -30.02 24.86 -5.41
N LEU A 914 -29.48 25.65 -6.33
CA LEU A 914 -28.46 25.24 -7.29
C LEU A 914 -27.09 25.74 -6.82
N ARG A 915 -26.08 24.87 -6.86
CA ARG A 915 -24.71 25.21 -6.54
C ARG A 915 -23.80 24.92 -7.71
N PHE A 916 -23.04 25.91 -8.14
CA PHE A 916 -21.90 25.74 -9.03
C PHE A 916 -20.60 25.66 -8.23
N ARG A 917 -19.66 24.82 -8.67
CA ARG A 917 -18.35 24.63 -8.04
C ARG A 917 -17.24 24.57 -9.09
N ALA A 918 -16.14 25.22 -8.79
CA ALA A 918 -14.86 25.03 -9.45
C ALA A 918 -13.84 24.62 -8.38
N GLU A 919 -13.16 23.50 -8.59
CA GLU A 919 -12.19 22.97 -7.64
C GLU A 919 -10.88 22.63 -8.33
N ALA A 920 -9.77 22.82 -7.62
CA ALA A 920 -8.46 22.47 -8.12
C ALA A 920 -7.61 21.81 -7.02
N THR A 921 -6.92 20.71 -7.34
CA THR A 921 -5.77 20.29 -6.54
C THR A 921 -4.53 21.00 -7.04
N ASN A 922 -3.63 21.35 -6.13
CA ASN A 922 -2.42 22.12 -6.46
C ASN A 922 -2.76 23.34 -7.33
N ALA A 923 -3.68 24.19 -6.85
CA ALA A 923 -4.26 25.31 -7.59
C ALA A 923 -3.21 26.26 -8.18
N PHE A 924 -2.08 26.42 -7.48
CA PHE A 924 -0.95 27.26 -7.91
C PHE A 924 0.12 26.51 -8.73
N ASN A 925 -0.09 25.22 -9.01
CA ASN A 925 0.80 24.38 -9.81
C ASN A 925 2.24 24.32 -9.27
N HIS A 926 2.40 24.26 -7.94
CA HIS A 926 3.69 24.07 -7.30
C HIS A 926 4.27 22.70 -7.67
N VAL A 927 5.53 22.69 -8.09
CA VAL A 927 6.27 21.45 -8.35
C VAL A 927 6.65 20.83 -7.00
N ASN A 928 6.14 19.63 -6.75
CA ASN A 928 6.48 18.84 -5.58
C ASN A 928 7.35 17.66 -6.02
N LEU A 929 8.66 17.84 -5.94
CA LEU A 929 9.67 16.88 -6.38
C LEU A 929 9.53 15.52 -5.68
N GLY A 930 9.88 14.45 -6.39
CA GLY A 930 9.95 13.08 -5.88
C GLY A 930 11.23 12.81 -5.11
N GLN A 931 11.47 11.53 -4.77
CA GLN A 931 12.72 11.12 -4.13
C GLN A 931 13.89 11.14 -5.14
N PRO A 932 15.13 11.44 -4.68
CA PRO A 932 16.32 11.32 -5.52
C PRO A 932 16.64 9.85 -5.79
N GLY A 933 17.35 9.56 -6.89
CA GLY A 933 17.91 8.24 -7.09
C GLY A 933 18.96 7.92 -6.02
N ALA A 934 18.76 6.81 -5.31
CA ALA A 934 19.55 6.44 -4.13
C ALA A 934 20.37 5.16 -4.33
N SER A 935 20.53 4.70 -5.57
CA SER A 935 21.31 3.51 -5.91
C SER A 935 22.71 3.91 -6.37
N VAL A 936 23.73 3.51 -5.61
CA VAL A 936 25.13 3.86 -5.91
C VAL A 936 25.56 3.24 -7.25
N PRO A 937 26.15 4.01 -8.18
CA PRO A 937 26.66 3.45 -9.42
C PRO A 937 27.85 2.51 -9.17
N ALA A 938 28.08 1.60 -10.11
CA ALA A 938 29.27 0.76 -10.10
C ALA A 938 30.55 1.63 -10.06
N ALA A 939 31.59 1.15 -9.37
CA ALA A 939 32.85 1.88 -9.25
C ALA A 939 33.42 2.28 -10.63
N GLY A 940 33.76 3.56 -10.80
CA GLY A 940 34.24 4.11 -12.08
C GLY A 940 33.15 4.40 -13.12
N SER A 941 31.87 4.19 -12.79
CA SER A 941 30.74 4.52 -13.66
C SER A 941 29.99 5.76 -13.18
N THR A 942 29.47 6.56 -14.12
CA THR A 942 28.58 7.68 -13.84
C THR A 942 27.12 7.24 -13.92
N SER A 943 26.27 7.67 -12.98
CA SER A 943 24.82 7.49 -13.05
C SER A 943 24.13 8.83 -13.33
N ALA A 944 23.20 8.84 -14.28
CA ALA A 944 22.36 9.99 -14.55
C ALA A 944 21.22 10.17 -13.52
N SER A 945 21.03 9.21 -12.61
CA SER A 945 19.96 9.23 -11.61
C SER A 945 20.45 9.29 -10.16
N PHE A 946 21.68 8.90 -9.86
CA PHE A 946 22.20 8.87 -8.49
C PHE A 946 22.38 10.31 -7.95
N GLY A 947 21.71 10.62 -6.85
CA GLY A 947 21.64 11.99 -6.32
C GLY A 947 20.73 12.93 -7.10
N VAL A 948 20.09 12.47 -8.18
CA VAL A 948 19.25 13.29 -9.08
C VAL A 948 17.78 12.95 -8.87
N ILE A 949 16.92 13.97 -8.86
CA ILE A 949 15.48 13.80 -8.83
C ILE A 949 14.93 13.90 -10.26
N THR A 950 14.31 12.81 -10.72
CA THR A 950 13.76 12.68 -12.08
C THR A 950 12.23 12.59 -12.12
N SER A 951 11.56 12.72 -10.99
CA SER A 951 10.10 12.68 -10.89
C SER A 951 9.54 13.80 -10.00
N ALA A 952 8.24 14.07 -10.15
CA ALA A 952 7.48 14.95 -9.28
C ALA A 952 6.05 14.41 -9.09
N ASN A 953 5.37 14.87 -8.04
CA ASN A 953 3.97 14.59 -7.80
C ASN A 953 3.07 15.24 -8.86
N SER A 954 1.80 14.83 -8.87
CA SER A 954 0.78 15.36 -9.78
C SER A 954 0.74 16.90 -9.82
N MET A 955 0.80 17.42 -11.04
CA MET A 955 0.61 18.84 -11.34
C MET A 955 -0.88 19.22 -11.21
N ARG A 956 -1.21 20.52 -11.37
CA ARG A 956 -2.55 21.06 -11.15
C ARG A 956 -3.64 20.30 -11.92
N LYS A 957 -4.74 19.99 -11.23
CA LYS A 957 -5.91 19.32 -11.80
C LYS A 957 -7.17 20.05 -11.37
N MET A 958 -8.08 20.28 -12.31
CA MET A 958 -9.29 21.06 -12.07
C MET A 958 -10.55 20.25 -12.34
N GLN A 959 -11.60 20.45 -11.56
CA GLN A 959 -12.94 19.92 -11.84
C GLN A 959 -14.01 20.99 -11.68
N PHE A 960 -15.12 20.81 -12.40
CA PHE A 960 -16.29 21.66 -12.29
C PHE A 960 -17.49 20.81 -11.89
N GLY A 961 -18.35 21.34 -11.03
CA GLY A 961 -19.51 20.62 -10.54
C GLY A 961 -20.76 21.47 -10.49
N LEU A 962 -21.89 20.84 -10.78
CA LEU A 962 -23.23 21.37 -10.54
C LEU A 962 -23.94 20.47 -9.56
N ARG A 963 -24.65 21.07 -8.60
CA ARG A 963 -25.43 20.36 -7.60
C ARG A 963 -26.75 21.07 -7.35
N LEU A 964 -27.86 20.39 -7.60
CA LEU A 964 -29.20 20.81 -7.22
C LEU A 964 -29.56 20.15 -5.88
N SER A 965 -30.17 20.88 -4.95
CA SER A 965 -30.79 20.32 -3.75
C SER A 965 -32.19 20.89 -3.55
N PHE A 966 -33.10 20.07 -3.05
CA PHE A 966 -34.51 20.39 -2.84
C PHE A 966 -35.06 19.75 -1.57
#